data_AF-A0A1V6MI73-F1
#
_entry.id   AF-A0A1V6MI73-F1
#
_cell.length_a   1.000
_cell.length_b   1.000
_cell.length_c   1.000
_cell.angle_alpha   90.00
_cell.angle_beta   90.00
_cell.angle_gamma   90.00
#
_symmetry.space_group_name_H-M   'P 1'
#
loop_
_entity.id
_entity.type
_entity.pdbx_description
1 polymer ?
#
loop_
_entity_poly.entity_id
_entity_poly.type
_entity_poly.pdbx_seq_one_letter_code
_entity_poly.pdbx_strand_id
1 'polypeptide(L)'
;MESPARRPRIAVIVANGITGDSRVQKTAVAAARDGWDVTLIGRSNTKRVQRSKMGPIDVIRVPVSSDYLRGVKARRERSLRAAATQFHLPDQAALNRYTAEYRAWVRQKSAESNWASAPRRTSIKAVLRARRSVHRLRVQAFKWEQRHKSKDDLAGDWRVDWPQVVDLDLAFGPVIEELEPDVIHANDVTMIATAALSAARLRARGRRCAWLYDAHEYVKGVEWPHPRQAYALPAVEAEFIGRADAVVTVSSQMAELLKEDHGLAKAPLVVGNAPVREVIGGGTSASSVRAACGLGPEVPLMVYSGWIGPERGVDAVIDGLPQLPGFHLALVHGRMTPLLEQLLTRAEALGVRDRIHLVPYVPQHEVADYLSSADLGLTPFRRVPNCEVSLPTKVSEYLQAGLPLVTSDVKVIKAYVEEHGLGEVWTWDDPRTFAEAAARAMENRGKLSDAITEDVLTDLSWEAQSAKLLKLYRDLSKKTPPSPRSEVSWTVQETPEAVRTADNSGADGRPLWRRLGDTRVRLGLGPANYAGQGAAFAQAITRLNPDVSVEVVMNKRPESFDYPADVYVDANRLPDLDVQVRQMERVIGRFSHLLVDAFMPVFGHLNGTNIAGDLDALKQAKIKVGLLAHGSEIRHPADHMARHPFSLFHDAPDGIAKKLQAKVEVNKRIAAEAGLPLYVTTPDLLEDLPTAKWVPLVVDVDKWATDRPVMERKRPLVLHAPSKRWTKGTDRIMPLLTELHDKGVIEFRLAEGIPWAEMRELVQSCDLVLDQFTTGSYGTFAVEAMAAGKPVVAYISDGVKLATDGALPIVSATPDTLREVLEGLIGDPEGTARIGAKSLEFARTYHDGTWTAQVLSDFLK
;
A
#
# COMPACT_ATOMS: atom_id res chain seq x y z
N MET A 1 3.40 -41.56 21.31
CA MET A 1 3.94 -40.41 20.56
C MET A 1 3.82 -39.19 21.46
N GLU A 2 4.94 -38.69 21.97
CA GLU A 2 4.97 -37.41 22.68
C GLU A 2 4.49 -36.29 21.74
N SER A 3 3.64 -35.41 22.25
CA SER A 3 3.16 -34.24 21.52
C SER A 3 4.37 -33.38 21.12
N PRO A 4 4.51 -32.95 19.86
CA PRO A 4 5.70 -32.21 19.42
C PRO A 4 5.86 -30.94 20.28
N ALA A 5 7.06 -30.76 20.86
CA ALA A 5 7.37 -29.62 21.69
C ALA A 5 7.08 -28.30 20.95
N ARG A 6 6.30 -27.42 21.58
CA ARG A 6 5.92 -26.11 21.01
C ARG A 6 7.18 -25.28 20.72
N ARG A 7 7.32 -24.81 19.47
CA ARG A 7 8.42 -23.93 19.05
C ARG A 7 8.41 -22.63 19.88
N PRO A 8 9.59 -22.07 20.22
CA PRO A 8 9.67 -20.80 20.92
C PRO A 8 9.18 -19.65 20.02
N ARG A 9 8.50 -18.67 20.62
CA ARG A 9 7.80 -17.59 19.90
C ARG A 9 8.55 -16.25 19.97
N ILE A 10 8.67 -15.57 18.83
CA ILE A 10 9.18 -14.19 18.75
C ILE A 10 8.12 -13.27 18.17
N ALA A 11 7.88 -12.14 18.85
CA ALA A 11 7.13 -11.02 18.28
C ALA A 11 8.12 -9.94 17.82
N VAL A 12 8.22 -9.69 16.51
CA VAL A 12 9.02 -8.59 15.94
C VAL A 12 8.08 -7.43 15.69
N ILE A 13 8.24 -6.31 16.39
CA ILE A 13 7.28 -5.20 16.36
C ILE A 13 7.92 -3.93 15.77
N VAL A 14 7.14 -3.21 14.96
CA VAL A 14 7.53 -1.94 14.32
C VAL A 14 6.31 -1.01 14.16
N ALA A 15 6.50 0.31 14.26
CA ALA A 15 5.40 1.28 14.17
C ALA A 15 4.98 1.65 12.73
N ASN A 16 5.65 1.09 11.72
CA ASN A 16 5.38 1.33 10.30
C ASN A 16 4.56 0.19 9.67
N GLY A 17 4.28 0.29 8.37
CA GLY A 17 3.46 -0.69 7.65
C GLY A 17 4.16 -1.99 7.27
N ILE A 18 5.41 -2.24 7.72
CA ILE A 18 6.27 -3.40 7.41
C ILE A 18 6.77 -3.42 5.97
N THR A 19 5.90 -3.12 5.01
CA THR A 19 6.22 -3.13 3.58
C THR A 19 7.33 -2.12 3.29
N GLY A 20 8.45 -2.61 2.76
CA GLY A 20 9.65 -1.81 2.47
C GLY A 20 10.62 -1.68 3.65
N ASP A 21 10.28 -2.21 4.84
CA ASP A 21 11.21 -2.27 5.97
C ASP A 21 12.06 -3.54 5.90
N SER A 22 13.18 -3.44 5.19
CA SER A 22 14.06 -4.57 4.93
C SER A 22 14.66 -5.18 6.18
N ARG A 23 15.04 -4.37 7.18
CA ARG A 23 15.67 -4.87 8.41
C ARG A 23 14.68 -5.71 9.20
N VAL A 24 13.46 -5.21 9.40
CA VAL A 24 12.41 -5.93 10.13
C VAL A 24 12.06 -7.25 9.43
N GLN A 25 11.90 -7.23 8.11
CA GLN A 25 11.61 -8.42 7.32
C GLN A 25 12.74 -9.45 7.40
N LYS A 26 13.99 -9.04 7.16
CA LYS A 26 15.16 -9.93 7.24
C LYS A 26 15.39 -10.48 8.63
N THR A 27 15.11 -9.71 9.69
CA THR A 27 15.13 -10.18 11.08
C THR A 27 14.12 -11.30 11.31
N ALA A 28 12.88 -11.13 10.82
CA ALA A 28 11.87 -12.16 10.93
C ALA A 28 12.19 -13.41 10.10
N VAL A 29 12.71 -13.26 8.88
CA VAL A 29 13.16 -14.37 8.03
C VAL A 29 14.32 -15.13 8.66
N ALA A 30 15.33 -14.44 9.20
CA ALA A 30 16.44 -15.08 9.90
C ALA A 30 15.95 -15.91 11.09
N ALA A 31 15.06 -15.36 11.92
CA ALA A 31 14.47 -16.08 13.05
C ALA A 31 13.63 -17.29 12.59
N ALA A 32 12.83 -17.13 11.54
CA ALA A 32 12.03 -18.24 11.01
C ALA A 32 12.91 -19.36 10.44
N ARG A 33 13.98 -19.01 9.70
CA ARG A 33 15.01 -19.95 9.20
C ARG A 33 15.74 -20.66 10.34
N ASP A 34 15.98 -19.98 11.45
CA ASP A 34 16.55 -20.59 12.67
C ASP A 34 15.57 -21.51 13.41
N GLY A 35 14.30 -21.52 13.00
CA GLY A 35 13.26 -22.43 13.48
C GLY A 35 12.29 -21.83 14.49
N TRP A 36 12.33 -20.51 14.72
CA TRP A 36 11.40 -19.82 15.61
C TRP A 36 9.99 -19.73 15.01
N ASP A 37 9.00 -19.65 15.89
CA ASP A 37 7.64 -19.26 15.53
C ASP A 37 7.55 -17.73 15.59
N VAL A 38 7.49 -17.08 14.44
CA VAL A 38 7.69 -15.63 14.34
C VAL A 38 6.37 -14.96 13.96
N THR A 39 6.01 -13.95 14.74
CA THR A 39 4.94 -13.02 14.38
C THR A 39 5.52 -11.61 14.22
N LEU A 40 5.31 -11.02 13.05
CA LEU A 40 5.75 -9.68 12.72
C LEU A 40 4.55 -8.74 12.83
N ILE A 41 4.64 -7.73 13.69
CA ILE A 41 3.52 -6.85 14.03
C ILE A 41 3.84 -5.42 13.60
N GLY A 42 2.98 -4.86 12.75
CA GLY A 42 3.12 -3.52 12.18
C GLY A 42 1.88 -2.67 12.38
N ARG A 43 1.92 -1.44 11.86
CA ARG A 43 0.77 -0.53 11.84
C ARG A 43 -0.08 -0.74 10.59
N SER A 44 -1.39 -0.83 10.78
CA SER A 44 -2.38 -0.88 9.70
C SER A 44 -2.56 0.51 9.08
N ASN A 45 -2.68 0.53 7.75
CA ASN A 45 -3.13 1.71 7.00
C ASN A 45 -4.66 1.85 7.01
N THR A 46 -5.38 0.85 7.54
CA THR A 46 -6.84 0.84 7.63
C THR A 46 -7.31 0.95 9.08
N LYS A 47 -8.63 1.01 9.30
CA LYS A 47 -9.23 0.97 10.64
C LYS A 47 -9.36 -0.44 11.22
N ARG A 48 -8.92 -1.48 10.50
CA ARG A 48 -9.06 -2.88 10.91
C ARG A 48 -7.69 -3.54 11.10
N VAL A 49 -7.65 -4.56 11.95
CA VAL A 49 -6.51 -5.46 12.05
C VAL A 49 -6.44 -6.27 10.75
N GLN A 50 -5.28 -6.25 10.10
CA GLN A 50 -5.02 -7.07 8.92
C GLN A 50 -4.07 -8.20 9.32
N ARG A 51 -4.28 -9.39 8.77
CA ARG A 51 -3.41 -10.53 9.01
C ARG A 51 -2.92 -11.08 7.69
N SER A 52 -1.66 -11.49 7.69
CA SER A 52 -0.98 -12.03 6.52
C SER A 52 0.08 -13.07 6.89
N LYS A 53 0.66 -13.74 5.88
CA LYS A 53 1.78 -14.66 6.08
C LYS A 53 2.93 -14.34 5.13
N MET A 54 4.15 -14.37 5.64
CA MET A 54 5.38 -14.28 4.85
C MET A 54 6.13 -15.60 5.01
N GLY A 55 5.82 -16.57 4.16
CA GLY A 55 6.24 -17.97 4.36
C GLY A 55 5.65 -18.52 5.66
N PRO A 56 6.47 -19.04 6.60
CA PRO A 56 5.99 -19.50 7.90
C PRO A 56 5.85 -18.39 8.95
N ILE A 57 6.08 -17.12 8.60
CA ILE A 57 5.99 -15.97 9.51
C ILE A 57 4.57 -15.43 9.47
N ASP A 58 3.93 -15.27 10.63
CA ASP A 58 2.66 -14.57 10.74
C ASP A 58 2.89 -13.07 10.71
N VAL A 59 2.06 -12.32 9.98
CA VAL A 59 2.14 -10.87 9.87
C VAL A 59 0.82 -10.28 10.37
N ILE A 60 0.87 -9.32 11.30
CA ILE A 60 -0.32 -8.67 11.86
C ILE A 60 -0.14 -7.16 11.77
N ARG A 61 -1.02 -6.45 11.05
CA ARG A 61 -1.05 -4.99 11.04
C ARG A 61 -2.19 -4.47 11.90
N VAL A 62 -1.87 -3.62 12.88
CA VAL A 62 -2.79 -3.15 13.91
C VAL A 62 -3.21 -1.71 13.66
N PRO A 63 -4.51 -1.38 13.65
CA PRO A 63 -4.98 0.00 13.52
C PRO A 63 -4.70 0.76 14.81
N VAL A 64 -4.08 1.93 14.69
CA VAL A 64 -3.74 2.77 15.84
C VAL A 64 -4.76 3.91 15.91
N SER A 65 -5.64 3.88 16.91
CA SER A 65 -6.54 5.01 17.16
C SER A 65 -5.74 6.20 17.73
N SER A 66 -6.33 7.40 17.68
CA SER A 66 -5.74 8.60 18.29
C SER A 66 -6.54 9.04 19.52
N ASP A 67 -7.06 8.06 20.27
CA ASP A 67 -7.95 8.32 21.41
C ASP A 67 -7.23 9.05 22.53
N TYR A 68 -6.01 8.63 22.87
CA TYR A 68 -5.22 9.27 23.90
C TYR A 68 -4.75 10.65 23.45
N LEU A 69 -4.28 10.79 22.21
CA LEU A 69 -3.98 12.09 21.60
C LEU A 69 -5.20 13.04 21.66
N ARG A 70 -6.41 12.57 21.33
CA ARG A 70 -7.64 13.37 21.44
C ARG A 70 -7.93 13.78 22.88
N GLY A 71 -7.77 12.86 23.84
CA GLY A 71 -7.95 13.14 25.27
C GLY A 71 -6.98 14.20 25.79
N VAL A 72 -5.70 14.11 25.42
CA VAL A 72 -4.68 15.11 25.78
C VAL A 72 -4.99 16.47 25.17
N LYS A 73 -5.38 16.53 23.88
CA LYS A 73 -5.80 17.78 23.23
C LYS A 73 -7.02 18.40 23.92
N ALA A 74 -8.05 17.61 24.22
CA ALA A 74 -9.25 18.09 24.91
C ALA A 74 -8.95 18.64 26.31
N ARG A 75 -8.02 18.02 27.07
CA ARG A 75 -7.58 18.54 28.38
C ARG A 75 -6.77 19.83 28.26
N ARG A 76 -5.91 19.96 27.23
CA ARG A 76 -5.17 21.19 26.94
C ARG A 76 -6.11 22.34 26.53
N GLU A 77 -7.13 22.05 25.74
CA GLU A 77 -8.15 23.03 25.34
C GLU A 77 -9.06 23.46 26.50
N ARG A 78 -9.35 22.56 27.45
CA ARG A 78 -10.10 22.84 28.70
C ARG A 78 -9.26 23.46 29.81
N SER A 79 -8.23 24.25 29.49
CA SER A 79 -7.43 24.90 30.54
C SER A 79 -8.29 25.83 31.41
N LEU A 80 -7.96 25.96 32.70
CA LEU A 80 -8.53 26.94 33.64
C LEU A 80 -8.62 28.38 33.07
N ARG A 81 -7.82 28.70 32.03
CA ARG A 81 -7.82 29.97 31.31
C ARG A 81 -9.12 30.23 30.52
N ALA A 82 -9.74 29.19 29.95
CA ALA A 82 -11.02 29.29 29.25
C ALA A 82 -12.20 29.47 30.23
N ALA A 83 -12.09 28.90 31.44
CA ALA A 83 -13.06 29.08 32.51
C ALA A 83 -12.95 30.47 33.18
N ALA A 84 -11.75 31.01 33.32
CA ALA A 84 -11.49 32.30 33.98
C ALA A 84 -11.93 33.53 33.17
N THR A 85 -11.96 33.44 31.84
CA THR A 85 -12.29 34.59 30.99
C THR A 85 -13.78 34.71 30.66
N GLN A 86 -14.63 33.70 30.87
CA GLN A 86 -16.11 33.71 30.65
C GLN A 86 -16.62 34.22 29.27
N PHE A 87 -15.75 34.59 28.33
CA PHE A 87 -16.12 35.38 27.16
C PHE A 87 -16.17 34.58 25.84
N HIS A 88 -15.83 33.29 25.84
CA HIS A 88 -16.07 32.31 24.75
C HIS A 88 -15.88 32.84 23.32
N LEU A 89 -14.76 33.49 22.99
CA LEU A 89 -14.41 33.83 21.60
C LEU A 89 -13.47 32.75 21.04
N PRO A 90 -13.94 31.82 20.19
CA PRO A 90 -13.15 30.64 19.78
C PRO A 90 -11.98 30.96 18.84
N ASP A 91 -12.10 32.03 18.05
CA ASP A 91 -11.14 32.36 17.00
C ASP A 91 -11.14 33.86 16.64
N GLN A 92 -10.24 34.25 15.74
CA GLN A 92 -10.12 35.62 15.24
C GLN A 92 -11.37 36.07 14.47
N ALA A 93 -12.06 35.15 13.78
CA ALA A 93 -13.28 35.46 13.04
C ALA A 93 -14.44 35.82 13.99
N ALA A 94 -14.55 35.15 15.14
CA ALA A 94 -15.50 35.43 16.19
C ALA A 94 -15.23 36.78 16.85
N LEU A 95 -13.96 37.14 17.09
CA LEU A 95 -13.60 38.47 17.56
C LEU A 95 -14.01 39.55 16.54
N ASN A 96 -13.79 39.30 15.24
CA ASN A 96 -14.17 40.22 14.18
C ASN A 96 -15.69 40.42 14.11
N ARG A 97 -16.48 39.33 14.18
CA ARG A 97 -17.95 39.38 14.27
C ARG A 97 -18.43 40.17 15.50
N TYR A 98 -17.90 39.83 16.68
CA TYR A 98 -18.21 40.54 17.92
C TYR A 98 -17.90 42.04 17.85
N THR A 99 -16.77 42.41 17.23
CA THR A 99 -16.36 43.82 17.07
C THR A 99 -17.26 44.56 16.08
N ALA A 100 -17.66 43.90 14.99
CA ALA A 100 -18.60 44.46 14.01
C ALA A 100 -19.98 44.70 14.62
N GLU A 101 -20.53 43.73 15.36
CA GLU A 101 -21.79 43.84 16.09
C GLU A 101 -21.75 44.98 17.11
N TYR A 102 -20.67 45.08 17.90
CA TYR A 102 -20.49 46.17 18.85
C TYR A 102 -20.49 47.54 18.14
N ARG A 103 -19.79 47.69 17.01
CA ARG A 103 -19.76 48.94 16.23
C ARG A 103 -21.14 49.30 15.67
N ALA A 104 -21.88 48.33 15.15
CA ALA A 104 -23.25 48.52 14.66
C ALA A 104 -24.17 49.00 15.79
N TRP A 105 -24.11 48.34 16.95
CA TRP A 105 -24.87 48.71 18.14
C TRP A 105 -24.53 50.12 18.65
N VAL A 106 -23.24 50.49 18.69
CA VAL A 106 -22.81 51.85 19.08
C VAL A 106 -23.37 52.91 18.13
N ARG A 107 -23.35 52.67 16.81
CA ARG A 107 -23.93 53.60 15.83
C ARG A 107 -25.43 53.78 16.08
N GLN A 108 -26.16 52.69 16.25
CA GLN A 108 -27.60 52.73 16.52
C GLN A 108 -27.91 53.51 17.81
N LYS A 109 -27.24 53.19 18.93
CA LYS A 109 -27.49 53.86 20.21
C LYS A 109 -26.98 55.30 20.27
N SER A 110 -25.96 55.64 19.50
CA SER A 110 -25.50 57.04 19.38
C SER A 110 -26.49 57.89 18.57
N ALA A 111 -27.07 57.33 17.50
CA ALA A 111 -28.16 57.97 16.77
C ALA A 111 -29.38 58.15 17.69
N GLU A 112 -29.83 57.12 18.41
CA GLU A 112 -30.92 57.24 19.39
C GLU A 112 -30.65 58.29 20.48
N SER A 113 -29.39 58.43 20.93
CA SER A 113 -28.98 59.43 21.92
C SER A 113 -29.14 60.87 21.40
N ASN A 114 -28.92 61.10 20.11
CA ASN A 114 -29.01 62.42 19.50
C ASN A 114 -30.46 62.95 19.45
N TRP A 115 -31.45 62.06 19.32
CA TRP A 115 -32.87 62.42 19.24
C TRP A 115 -33.65 62.23 20.55
N ALA A 116 -32.99 61.79 21.64
CA ALA A 116 -33.62 61.54 22.93
C ALA A 116 -33.64 62.76 23.87
N SER A 117 -34.67 62.82 24.73
CA SER A 117 -34.79 63.80 25.81
C SER A 117 -33.66 63.68 26.84
N ALA A 118 -33.34 64.77 27.56
CA ALA A 118 -32.20 64.86 28.48
C ALA A 118 -32.02 63.66 29.45
N PRO A 119 -33.04 63.19 30.20
CA PRO A 119 -32.87 62.05 31.10
C PRO A 119 -32.57 60.74 30.35
N ARG A 120 -33.28 60.49 29.23
CA ARG A 120 -33.09 59.29 28.39
C ARG A 120 -31.72 59.28 27.70
N ARG A 121 -31.24 60.45 27.26
CA ARG A 121 -29.91 60.64 26.68
C ARG A 121 -28.81 60.28 27.68
N THR A 122 -28.96 60.66 28.94
CA THR A 122 -28.00 60.33 30.02
C THR A 122 -27.95 58.83 30.28
N SER A 123 -29.09 58.15 30.35
CA SER A 123 -29.17 56.70 30.49
C SER A 123 -28.52 55.96 29.31
N ILE A 124 -28.80 56.38 28.07
CA ILE A 124 -28.17 55.79 26.86
C ILE A 124 -26.65 55.97 26.89
N LYS A 125 -26.15 57.15 27.29
CA LYS A 125 -24.70 57.40 27.44
C LYS A 125 -24.07 56.54 28.54
N ALA A 126 -24.77 56.29 29.66
CA ALA A 126 -24.30 55.39 30.71
C ALA A 126 -24.18 53.94 30.21
N VAL A 127 -25.18 53.45 29.48
CA VAL A 127 -25.16 52.11 28.85
C VAL A 127 -24.05 51.99 27.80
N LEU A 128 -23.85 53.04 26.98
CA LEU A 128 -22.74 53.11 26.02
C LEU A 128 -21.37 53.01 26.71
N ARG A 129 -21.18 53.71 27.84
CA ARG A 129 -19.93 53.64 28.62
C ARG A 129 -19.71 52.26 29.23
N ALA A 130 -20.73 51.69 29.88
CA ALA A 130 -20.64 50.35 30.48
C ALA A 130 -20.28 49.29 29.43
N ARG A 131 -20.98 49.26 28.30
CA ARG A 131 -20.72 48.29 27.22
C ARG A 131 -19.39 48.53 26.51
N ARG A 132 -18.90 49.78 26.46
CA ARG A 132 -17.53 50.09 25.96
C ARG A 132 -16.44 49.54 26.88
N SER A 133 -16.63 49.58 28.20
CA SER A 133 -15.71 48.96 29.15
C SER A 133 -15.69 47.44 28.99
N VAL A 134 -16.86 46.80 28.88
CA VAL A 134 -16.97 45.35 28.62
C VAL A 134 -16.32 44.97 27.28
N HIS A 135 -16.54 45.74 26.21
CA HIS A 135 -15.90 45.50 24.93
C HIS A 135 -14.37 45.60 25.00
N ARG A 136 -13.83 46.63 25.68
CA ARG A 136 -12.38 46.76 25.89
C ARG A 136 -11.79 45.60 26.67
N LEU A 137 -12.42 45.22 27.79
CA LEU A 137 -12.00 44.09 28.60
C LEU A 137 -12.00 42.79 27.78
N ARG A 138 -13.02 42.55 26.97
CA ARG A 138 -13.14 41.34 26.14
C ARG A 138 -12.10 41.29 25.02
N VAL A 139 -11.82 42.42 24.36
CA VAL A 139 -10.73 42.52 23.36
C VAL A 139 -9.36 42.37 24.01
N GLN A 140 -9.15 42.95 25.19
CA GLN A 140 -7.90 42.81 25.94
C GLN A 140 -7.69 41.37 26.42
N ALA A 141 -8.72 40.70 26.95
CA ALA A 141 -8.67 39.31 27.35
C ALA A 141 -8.33 38.38 26.18
N PHE A 142 -8.99 38.56 25.02
CA PHE A 142 -8.65 37.81 23.81
C PHE A 142 -7.19 38.06 23.37
N LYS A 143 -6.75 39.31 23.33
CA LYS A 143 -5.36 39.64 22.95
C LYS A 143 -4.35 39.07 23.94
N TRP A 144 -4.64 39.09 25.24
CA TRP A 144 -3.83 38.48 26.28
C TRP A 144 -3.76 36.95 26.10
N GLU A 145 -4.89 36.30 25.85
CA GLU A 145 -4.98 34.87 25.57
C GLU A 145 -4.19 34.47 24.32
N GLN A 146 -4.31 35.21 23.21
CA GLN A 146 -3.54 34.96 21.99
C GLN A 146 -2.03 35.14 22.19
N ARG A 147 -1.60 36.10 23.03
CA ARG A 147 -0.18 36.29 23.38
C ARG A 147 0.37 35.16 24.24
N HIS A 148 -0.48 34.51 25.04
CA HIS A 148 -0.10 33.40 25.93
C HIS A 148 -0.45 32.02 25.36
N LYS A 149 -0.95 31.96 24.12
CA LYS A 149 -1.11 30.74 23.33
C LYS A 149 0.26 30.37 22.76
N SER A 150 1.20 30.05 23.64
CA SER A 150 2.51 29.52 23.26
C SER A 150 2.30 28.25 22.44
N LYS A 151 2.87 28.20 21.23
CA LYS A 151 2.80 27.03 20.36
C LYS A 151 3.65 25.86 20.88
N ASP A 152 4.55 26.09 21.83
CA ASP A 152 5.66 25.18 22.14
C ASP A 152 5.98 24.99 23.64
N ASP A 153 5.03 25.23 24.56
CA ASP A 153 5.26 24.83 25.96
C ASP A 153 5.31 23.30 26.04
N LEU A 154 6.50 22.77 26.33
CA LEU A 154 6.72 21.36 26.69
C LEU A 154 6.11 21.12 28.08
N ALA A 155 5.34 20.04 28.22
CA ALA A 155 4.81 19.62 29.52
C ALA A 155 5.90 18.98 30.41
N GLY A 156 7.03 18.57 29.83
CA GLY A 156 8.06 17.81 30.54
C GLY A 156 7.64 16.36 30.80
N ASP A 157 6.59 15.90 30.12
CA ASP A 157 6.09 14.54 30.16
C ASP A 157 5.83 14.09 28.72
N TRP A 158 6.60 13.11 28.26
CA TRP A 158 6.49 12.59 26.90
C TRP A 158 5.11 12.03 26.59
N ARG A 159 4.34 11.59 27.60
CA ARG A 159 2.96 11.11 27.41
C ARG A 159 2.05 12.26 26.96
N VAL A 160 2.33 13.48 27.39
CA VAL A 160 1.55 14.67 27.03
C VAL A 160 2.14 15.36 25.79
N ASP A 161 3.45 15.36 25.64
CA ASP A 161 4.15 16.03 24.54
C ASP A 161 4.14 15.19 23.26
N TRP A 162 4.16 13.87 23.35
CA TRP A 162 4.07 12.94 22.22
C TRP A 162 3.17 11.72 22.54
N PRO A 163 1.87 11.93 22.78
CA PRO A 163 0.89 10.91 23.18
C PRO A 163 0.75 9.73 22.22
N GLN A 164 1.21 9.87 20.97
CA GLN A 164 1.15 8.83 19.95
C GLN A 164 1.88 7.54 20.37
N VAL A 165 2.92 7.62 21.20
CA VAL A 165 3.61 6.43 21.74
C VAL A 165 2.69 5.65 22.70
N VAL A 166 1.80 6.33 23.43
CA VAL A 166 0.79 5.69 24.27
C VAL A 166 -0.31 5.06 23.40
N ASP A 167 -0.77 5.75 22.37
CA ASP A 167 -1.74 5.20 21.41
C ASP A 167 -1.21 3.92 20.74
N LEU A 168 0.11 3.83 20.49
CA LEU A 168 0.76 2.62 19.99
C LEU A 168 0.69 1.46 21.00
N ASP A 169 0.99 1.68 22.27
CA ASP A 169 0.84 0.65 23.32
C ASP A 169 -0.62 0.17 23.45
N LEU A 170 -1.58 1.09 23.45
CA LEU A 170 -3.00 0.76 23.56
C LEU A 170 -3.48 -0.12 22.40
N ALA A 171 -2.90 0.05 21.21
CA ALA A 171 -3.24 -0.74 20.03
C ALA A 171 -2.46 -2.07 19.97
N PHE A 172 -1.14 -2.03 20.09
CA PHE A 172 -0.26 -3.19 19.88
C PHE A 172 -0.22 -4.11 21.10
N GLY A 173 -0.30 -3.56 22.32
CA GLY A 173 -0.17 -4.30 23.58
C GLY A 173 -1.12 -5.51 23.67
N PRO A 174 -2.44 -5.34 23.44
CA PRO A 174 -3.38 -6.46 23.46
C PRO A 174 -3.02 -7.59 22.49
N VAL A 175 -2.55 -7.24 21.27
CA VAL A 175 -2.17 -8.22 20.25
C VAL A 175 -0.89 -8.97 20.66
N ILE A 176 0.12 -8.26 21.16
CA ILE A 176 1.36 -8.87 21.65
C ILE A 176 1.06 -9.82 22.82
N GLU A 177 0.22 -9.39 23.75
CA GLU A 177 -0.14 -10.17 24.93
C GLU A 177 -0.92 -11.44 24.59
N GLU A 178 -1.80 -11.42 23.59
CA GLU A 178 -2.54 -12.59 23.10
C GLU A 178 -1.61 -13.66 22.51
N LEU A 179 -0.54 -13.25 21.83
CA LEU A 179 0.44 -14.17 21.23
C LEU A 179 1.32 -14.87 22.26
N GLU A 180 1.47 -14.24 23.44
CA GLU A 180 2.32 -14.67 24.54
C GLU A 180 3.74 -15.06 24.09
N PRO A 181 4.49 -14.13 23.47
CA PRO A 181 5.82 -14.40 22.93
C PRO A 181 6.83 -14.73 24.04
N ASP A 182 7.86 -15.49 23.70
CA ASP A 182 9.02 -15.72 24.57
C ASP A 182 10.00 -14.55 24.50
N VAL A 183 10.09 -13.89 23.34
CA VAL A 183 10.91 -12.68 23.10
C VAL A 183 10.11 -11.66 22.29
N ILE A 184 10.13 -10.40 22.72
CA ILE A 184 9.66 -9.25 21.93
C ILE A 184 10.89 -8.50 21.40
N HIS A 185 11.01 -8.37 20.08
CA HIS A 185 12.02 -7.53 19.42
C HIS A 185 11.37 -6.20 19.03
N ALA A 186 11.69 -5.13 19.76
CA ALA A 186 11.16 -3.79 19.53
C ALA A 186 12.07 -2.97 18.63
N ASN A 187 11.61 -2.65 17.42
CA ASN A 187 12.34 -1.84 16.45
C ASN A 187 12.00 -0.36 16.63
N ASP A 188 13.03 0.49 16.67
CA ASP A 188 12.96 1.94 16.86
C ASP A 188 12.39 2.40 18.21
N VAL A 189 12.72 3.65 18.56
CA VAL A 189 12.28 4.29 19.82
C VAL A 189 10.76 4.33 19.98
N THR A 190 10.01 4.24 18.88
CA THR A 190 8.54 4.26 18.91
C THR A 190 7.92 3.00 19.53
N MET A 191 8.63 1.87 19.52
CA MET A 191 8.13 0.59 20.06
C MET A 191 8.67 0.25 21.46
N ILE A 192 9.65 1.02 21.97
CA ILE A 192 10.32 0.71 23.24
C ILE A 192 9.34 0.65 24.42
N ALA A 193 8.39 1.61 24.49
CA ALA A 193 7.37 1.65 25.55
C ALA A 193 6.39 0.47 25.41
N THR A 194 5.90 0.20 24.21
CA THR A 194 4.96 -0.89 23.91
C THR A 194 5.55 -2.26 24.30
N ALA A 195 6.81 -2.52 23.97
CA ALA A 195 7.48 -3.77 24.33
C ALA A 195 7.68 -3.89 25.85
N ALA A 196 8.19 -2.83 26.50
CA ALA A 196 8.41 -2.83 27.94
C ALA A 196 7.11 -3.06 28.73
N LEU A 197 6.03 -2.37 28.36
CA LEU A 197 4.73 -2.47 29.01
C LEU A 197 4.08 -3.85 28.76
N SER A 198 4.13 -4.36 27.53
CA SER A 198 3.59 -5.70 27.20
C SER A 198 4.36 -6.81 27.92
N ALA A 199 5.69 -6.74 27.95
CA ALA A 199 6.52 -7.68 28.70
C ALA A 199 6.21 -7.64 30.20
N ALA A 200 6.06 -6.45 30.79
CA ALA A 200 5.67 -6.29 32.20
C ALA A 200 4.29 -6.89 32.49
N ARG A 201 3.28 -6.63 31.63
CA ARG A 201 1.92 -7.18 31.75
C ARG A 201 1.90 -8.71 31.62
N LEU A 202 2.68 -9.28 30.71
CA LEU A 202 2.86 -10.74 30.57
C LEU A 202 3.54 -11.36 31.81
N ARG A 203 4.63 -10.75 32.31
CA ARG A 203 5.34 -11.19 33.52
C ARG A 203 4.44 -11.17 34.75
N ALA A 204 3.61 -10.14 34.89
CA ALA A 204 2.63 -10.05 35.98
C ALA A 204 1.58 -11.18 35.93
N ARG A 205 1.29 -11.74 34.74
CA ARG A 205 0.43 -12.92 34.55
C ARG A 205 1.17 -14.26 34.68
N GLY A 206 2.41 -14.25 35.17
CA GLY A 206 3.22 -15.46 35.34
C GLY A 206 3.88 -15.97 34.04
N ARG A 207 3.87 -15.18 32.96
CA ARG A 207 4.50 -15.55 31.69
C ARG A 207 5.94 -15.06 31.63
N ARG A 208 6.86 -15.96 31.28
CA ARG A 208 8.24 -15.58 30.97
C ARG A 208 8.29 -14.98 29.56
N CYS A 209 8.44 -13.66 29.48
CA CYS A 209 8.62 -12.92 28.24
C CYS A 209 9.85 -12.02 28.39
N ALA A 210 10.88 -12.23 27.57
CA ALA A 210 11.99 -11.30 27.43
C ALA A 210 11.66 -10.25 26.37
N TRP A 211 12.34 -9.11 26.39
CA TRP A 211 12.26 -8.12 25.33
C TRP A 211 13.60 -7.42 25.10
N LEU A 212 13.82 -7.02 23.86
CA LEU A 212 14.99 -6.24 23.47
C LEU A 212 14.58 -4.99 22.71
N TYR A 213 15.41 -3.95 22.83
CA TYR A 213 15.30 -2.71 22.08
C TYR A 213 16.35 -2.68 20.98
N ASP A 214 15.94 -2.56 19.71
CA ASP A 214 16.82 -2.35 18.56
C ASP A 214 16.82 -0.87 18.16
N ALA A 215 17.89 -0.19 18.56
CA ALA A 215 18.12 1.22 18.31
C ALA A 215 18.78 1.43 16.95
N HIS A 216 18.00 1.93 15.98
CA HIS A 216 18.48 2.20 14.62
C HIS A 216 19.15 3.57 14.45
N GLU A 217 18.87 4.50 15.35
CA GLU A 217 19.39 5.87 15.34
C GLU A 217 19.80 6.29 16.75
N TYR A 218 20.70 7.26 16.84
CA TYR A 218 21.00 7.93 18.10
C TYR A 218 19.92 8.98 18.34
N VAL A 219 18.84 8.59 19.04
CA VAL A 219 17.58 9.35 19.19
C VAL A 219 17.80 10.79 19.65
N LYS A 220 18.76 11.01 20.55
CA LYS A 220 19.16 12.33 21.06
C LYS A 220 19.87 13.20 20.02
N GLY A 221 20.51 12.59 19.03
CA GLY A 221 21.19 13.26 17.92
C GLY A 221 20.35 13.38 16.63
N VAL A 222 19.09 12.93 16.63
CA VAL A 222 18.17 13.12 15.50
C VAL A 222 17.66 14.57 15.47
N GLU A 223 17.72 15.20 14.29
CA GLU A 223 17.11 16.51 14.04
C GLU A 223 15.60 16.36 13.83
N TRP A 224 14.85 16.32 14.93
CA TRP A 224 13.41 16.16 14.88
C TRP A 224 12.71 17.44 14.35
N PRO A 225 11.68 17.31 13.49
CA PRO A 225 10.99 18.45 12.89
C PRO A 225 10.15 19.27 13.90
N HIS A 226 9.79 18.70 15.06
CA HIS A 226 8.96 19.36 16.07
C HIS A 226 9.66 19.36 17.44
N PRO A 227 9.71 20.50 18.17
CA PRO A 227 10.31 20.57 19.51
C PRO A 227 9.79 19.54 20.53
N ARG A 228 8.48 19.26 20.51
CA ARG A 228 7.87 18.20 21.34
C ARG A 228 8.43 16.81 21.04
N GLN A 229 8.66 16.49 19.77
CA GLN A 229 9.26 15.22 19.39
C GLN A 229 10.72 15.15 19.83
N ALA A 230 11.45 16.26 19.65
CA ALA A 230 12.85 16.41 20.06
C ALA A 230 13.07 16.21 21.57
N TYR A 231 12.07 16.54 22.39
CA TYR A 231 12.09 16.24 23.82
C TYR A 231 11.55 14.85 24.15
N ALA A 232 10.37 14.52 23.64
CA ALA A 232 9.60 13.36 24.09
C ALA A 232 10.25 12.03 23.70
N LEU A 233 10.80 11.89 22.49
CA LEU A 233 11.39 10.61 22.06
C LEU A 233 12.66 10.25 22.86
N PRO A 234 13.63 11.16 23.08
CA PRO A 234 14.73 10.90 24.01
C PRO A 234 14.25 10.59 25.44
N ALA A 235 13.20 11.27 25.92
CA ALA A 235 12.64 11.01 27.25
C ALA A 235 11.99 9.62 27.36
N VAL A 236 11.29 9.16 26.32
CA VAL A 236 10.76 7.79 26.23
C VAL A 236 11.91 6.78 26.24
N GLU A 237 12.95 7.00 25.43
CA GLU A 237 14.11 6.12 25.37
C GLU A 237 14.76 5.99 26.75
N ALA A 238 15.07 7.11 27.39
CA ALA A 238 15.68 7.14 28.72
C ALA A 238 14.83 6.46 29.79
N GLU A 239 13.49 6.52 29.71
CA GLU A 239 12.61 5.87 30.68
C GLU A 239 12.66 4.33 30.59
N PHE A 240 12.81 3.77 29.38
CA PHE A 240 12.63 2.33 29.13
C PHE A 240 13.89 1.56 28.74
N ILE A 241 14.91 2.20 28.18
CA ILE A 241 16.11 1.50 27.67
C ILE A 241 16.82 0.70 28.76
N GLY A 242 16.95 1.24 29.97
CA GLY A 242 17.53 0.54 31.13
C GLY A 242 16.68 -0.62 31.66
N ARG A 243 15.45 -0.79 31.17
CA ARG A 243 14.53 -1.89 31.55
C ARG A 243 14.52 -3.02 30.52
N ALA A 244 15.21 -2.86 29.39
CA ALA A 244 15.33 -3.89 28.36
C ALA A 244 16.20 -5.04 28.86
N ASP A 245 15.84 -6.28 28.51
CA ASP A 245 16.69 -7.43 28.84
C ASP A 245 17.96 -7.45 27.95
N ALA A 246 17.87 -6.80 26.77
CA ALA A 246 19.01 -6.49 25.92
C ALA A 246 18.75 -5.22 25.09
N VAL A 247 19.84 -4.55 24.70
CA VAL A 247 19.82 -3.47 23.71
C VAL A 247 20.67 -3.89 22.53
N VAL A 248 20.15 -3.68 21.33
CA VAL A 248 20.80 -3.91 20.04
C VAL A 248 20.93 -2.56 19.34
N THR A 249 21.99 -2.40 18.56
CA THR A 249 22.24 -1.16 17.82
C THR A 249 23.07 -1.44 16.56
N VAL A 250 23.24 -0.45 15.68
CA VAL A 250 23.82 -0.70 14.34
C VAL A 250 25.33 -0.46 14.23
N SER A 251 25.97 0.17 15.23
CA SER A 251 27.41 0.45 15.21
C SER A 251 28.03 0.46 16.61
N SER A 252 29.35 0.23 16.68
CA SER A 252 30.11 0.28 17.93
C SER A 252 30.12 1.68 18.55
N GLN A 253 30.21 2.73 17.73
CA GLN A 253 30.20 4.12 18.19
C GLN A 253 28.85 4.48 18.82
N MET A 254 27.74 4.04 18.22
CA MET A 254 26.42 4.24 18.80
C MET A 254 26.22 3.39 20.06
N ALA A 255 26.78 2.18 20.12
CA ALA A 255 26.74 1.34 21.31
C ALA A 255 27.41 2.03 22.51
N GLU A 256 28.59 2.63 22.33
CA GLU A 256 29.26 3.36 23.42
C GLU A 256 28.48 4.62 23.82
N LEU A 257 27.96 5.40 22.86
CA LEU A 257 27.12 6.56 23.18
C LEU A 257 25.87 6.18 23.97
N LEU A 258 25.15 5.14 23.56
CA LEU A 258 23.97 4.67 24.28
C LEU A 258 24.32 4.16 25.68
N LYS A 259 25.46 3.48 25.83
CA LYS A 259 25.95 3.00 27.13
C LYS A 259 26.30 4.14 28.07
N GLU A 260 27.01 5.16 27.58
CA GLU A 260 27.41 6.34 28.35
C GLU A 260 26.20 7.19 28.72
N ASP A 261 25.36 7.56 27.76
CA ASP A 261 24.22 8.46 27.97
C ASP A 261 23.15 7.85 28.88
N HIS A 262 22.92 6.54 28.80
CA HIS A 262 21.88 5.85 29.55
C HIS A 262 22.42 5.00 30.72
N GLY A 263 23.73 5.02 30.98
CA GLY A 263 24.37 4.30 32.08
C GLY A 263 24.18 2.78 32.02
N LEU A 264 24.20 2.20 30.82
CA LEU A 264 23.94 0.77 30.62
C LEU A 264 25.08 -0.09 31.21
N ALA A 265 24.72 -1.16 31.91
CA ALA A 265 25.70 -2.07 32.54
C ALA A 265 26.60 -2.80 31.53
N LYS A 266 26.11 -2.98 30.29
CA LYS A 266 26.84 -3.60 29.18
C LYS A 266 26.63 -2.76 27.93
N ALA A 267 27.63 -2.74 27.05
CA ALA A 267 27.47 -2.15 25.73
C ALA A 267 26.37 -2.90 24.95
N PRO A 268 25.49 -2.19 24.22
CA PRO A 268 24.55 -2.79 23.29
C PRO A 268 25.23 -3.74 22.29
N LEU A 269 24.52 -4.79 21.89
CA LEU A 269 24.99 -5.69 20.84
C LEU A 269 24.95 -4.99 19.49
N VAL A 270 26.06 -5.01 18.75
CA VAL A 270 26.14 -4.41 17.42
C VAL A 270 25.67 -5.40 16.34
N VAL A 271 24.58 -5.06 15.67
CA VAL A 271 23.98 -5.77 14.54
C VAL A 271 23.70 -4.76 13.42
N GLY A 272 24.62 -4.67 12.46
CA GLY A 272 24.48 -3.79 11.30
C GLY A 272 23.35 -4.23 10.36
N ASN A 273 22.85 -3.31 9.53
CA ASN A 273 21.94 -3.66 8.44
C ASN A 273 22.74 -3.88 7.15
N ALA A 274 22.71 -5.10 6.63
CA ALA A 274 23.51 -5.54 5.49
C ALA A 274 22.65 -6.26 4.42
N PRO A 275 23.06 -6.30 3.15
CA PRO A 275 22.44 -7.14 2.13
C PRO A 275 22.46 -8.62 2.51
N VAL A 276 21.49 -9.40 2.02
CA VAL A 276 21.53 -10.86 2.11
C VAL A 276 22.47 -11.35 1.04
N ARG A 277 23.57 -11.99 1.41
CA ARG A 277 24.59 -12.39 0.45
C ARG A 277 24.16 -13.59 -0.39
N GLU A 278 23.41 -14.53 0.18
CA GLU A 278 22.91 -15.74 -0.49
C GLU A 278 22.10 -15.47 -1.77
N VAL A 279 21.54 -14.26 -1.93
CA VAL A 279 20.70 -13.91 -3.09
C VAL A 279 21.42 -13.04 -4.14
N ILE A 280 22.63 -12.59 -3.85
CA ILE A 280 23.44 -11.74 -4.74
C ILE A 280 24.14 -12.61 -5.78
N GLY A 281 24.19 -12.16 -7.03
CA GLY A 281 24.77 -12.90 -8.15
C GLY A 281 23.86 -14.02 -8.71
N GLY A 282 22.63 -14.14 -8.20
CA GLY A 282 21.65 -15.13 -8.65
C GLY A 282 20.98 -14.80 -10.00
N GLY A 283 21.37 -13.69 -10.65
CA GLY A 283 20.73 -13.21 -11.88
C GLY A 283 19.30 -12.71 -11.66
N THR A 284 19.02 -12.19 -10.46
CA THR A 284 17.66 -11.83 -10.04
C THR A 284 17.19 -10.50 -10.61
N SER A 285 18.11 -9.58 -10.90
CA SER A 285 17.75 -8.29 -11.47
C SER A 285 17.59 -8.34 -12.99
N ALA A 286 16.44 -7.85 -13.46
CA ALA A 286 16.08 -7.86 -14.89
C ALA A 286 16.84 -6.82 -15.74
N SER A 287 17.50 -5.84 -15.10
CA SER A 287 18.25 -4.78 -15.74
C SER A 287 19.39 -4.32 -14.83
N SER A 288 20.36 -3.59 -15.35
CA SER A 288 21.42 -2.95 -14.57
C SER A 288 21.20 -1.43 -14.48
N VAL A 289 21.83 -0.78 -13.50
CA VAL A 289 21.75 0.69 -13.36
C VAL A 289 22.31 1.42 -14.59
N ARG A 290 23.39 0.89 -15.19
CA ARG A 290 23.98 1.43 -16.41
C ARG A 290 23.01 1.34 -17.60
N ALA A 291 22.33 0.19 -17.75
CA ALA A 291 21.32 0.02 -18.78
C ALA A 291 20.12 0.96 -18.58
N ALA A 292 19.68 1.17 -17.34
CA ALA A 292 18.63 2.14 -17.02
C ALA A 292 19.02 3.59 -17.33
N CYS A 293 20.31 3.92 -17.31
CA CYS A 293 20.84 5.22 -17.74
C CYS A 293 21.01 5.34 -19.27
N GLY A 294 20.91 4.23 -20.03
CA GLY A 294 21.20 4.21 -21.46
C GLY A 294 22.67 4.46 -21.81
N LEU A 295 23.59 4.12 -20.91
CA LEU A 295 25.02 4.42 -21.06
C LEU A 295 25.82 3.23 -21.60
N GLY A 296 26.86 3.53 -22.39
CA GLY A 296 27.85 2.56 -22.84
C GLY A 296 28.81 2.12 -21.71
N PRO A 297 29.58 1.04 -21.92
CA PRO A 297 30.50 0.49 -20.91
C PRO A 297 31.65 1.44 -20.56
N GLU A 298 32.12 2.26 -21.51
CA GLU A 298 33.27 3.15 -21.33
C GLU A 298 32.94 4.45 -20.57
N VAL A 299 31.66 4.73 -20.30
CA VAL A 299 31.23 5.98 -19.66
C VAL A 299 31.39 5.88 -18.14
N PRO A 300 32.19 6.73 -17.48
CA PRO A 300 32.34 6.71 -16.03
C PRO A 300 31.01 6.99 -15.32
N LEU A 301 30.54 6.03 -14.51
CA LEU A 301 29.26 6.09 -13.84
C LEU A 301 29.41 6.01 -12.31
N MET A 302 29.07 7.11 -11.64
CA MET A 302 28.90 7.14 -10.19
C MET A 302 27.44 6.88 -9.83
N VAL A 303 27.18 6.21 -8.72
CA VAL A 303 25.82 5.92 -8.26
C VAL A 303 25.57 6.36 -6.82
N TYR A 304 24.41 6.98 -6.61
CA TYR A 304 23.83 7.21 -5.30
C TYR A 304 22.51 6.45 -5.19
N SER A 305 22.41 5.55 -4.19
CA SER A 305 21.22 4.77 -3.91
C SER A 305 20.54 5.16 -2.60
N GLY A 306 19.27 5.58 -2.67
CA GLY A 306 18.40 5.76 -1.51
C GLY A 306 17.77 7.14 -1.34
N TRP A 307 17.33 7.44 -0.11
CA TRP A 307 16.66 8.69 0.24
C TRP A 307 17.54 9.91 0.02
N ILE A 308 17.01 10.92 -0.67
CA ILE A 308 17.69 12.21 -0.89
C ILE A 308 17.14 13.22 0.13
N GLY A 309 17.95 13.49 1.17
CA GLY A 309 17.70 14.48 2.21
C GLY A 309 18.87 15.46 2.35
N PRO A 310 18.69 16.61 3.03
CA PRO A 310 19.75 17.60 3.21
C PRO A 310 21.01 17.00 3.86
N GLU A 311 20.85 16.11 4.84
CA GLU A 311 21.93 15.44 5.55
C GLU A 311 22.74 14.48 4.66
N ARG A 312 22.22 14.14 3.48
CA ARG A 312 22.82 13.19 2.55
C ARG A 312 23.78 13.82 1.55
N GLY A 313 23.85 15.15 1.47
CA GLY A 313 24.87 15.94 0.76
C GLY A 313 24.99 15.71 -0.75
N VAL A 314 23.91 15.28 -1.42
CA VAL A 314 23.87 15.13 -2.88
C VAL A 314 24.08 16.47 -3.61
N ASP A 315 23.80 17.60 -2.96
CA ASP A 315 24.07 18.92 -3.52
C ASP A 315 25.56 19.17 -3.78
N ALA A 316 26.44 18.78 -2.86
CA ALA A 316 27.89 18.93 -3.02
C ALA A 316 28.43 18.07 -4.19
N VAL A 317 27.83 16.90 -4.42
CA VAL A 317 28.15 16.04 -5.58
C VAL A 317 27.78 16.72 -6.89
N ILE A 318 26.58 17.31 -6.97
CA ILE A 318 26.11 18.03 -8.15
C ILE A 318 26.97 19.26 -8.42
N ASP A 319 27.37 19.99 -7.38
CA ASP A 319 28.28 21.14 -7.48
C ASP A 319 29.68 20.78 -7.97
N GLY A 320 30.15 19.56 -7.69
CA GLY A 320 31.46 19.08 -8.13
C GLY A 320 31.46 18.49 -9.53
N LEU A 321 30.29 18.07 -10.04
CA LEU A 321 30.15 17.43 -11.35
C LEU A 321 30.71 18.24 -12.54
N PRO A 322 30.65 19.60 -12.58
CA PRO A 322 31.32 20.39 -13.63
C PRO A 322 32.83 20.15 -13.75
N GLN A 323 33.50 19.74 -12.67
CA GLN A 323 34.95 19.49 -12.63
C GLN A 323 35.33 18.06 -13.07
N LEU A 324 34.33 17.20 -13.31
CA LEU A 324 34.49 15.81 -13.74
C LEU A 324 33.96 15.64 -15.17
N PRO A 325 34.68 16.08 -16.21
CA PRO A 325 34.22 15.93 -17.59
C PRO A 325 34.02 14.46 -17.95
N GLY A 326 32.90 14.13 -18.58
CA GLY A 326 32.56 12.76 -19.01
C GLY A 326 31.98 11.86 -17.92
N PHE A 327 32.01 12.24 -16.63
CA PHE A 327 31.36 11.47 -15.57
C PHE A 327 29.85 11.67 -15.59
N HIS A 328 29.12 10.58 -15.36
CA HIS A 328 27.67 10.56 -15.16
C HIS A 328 27.32 10.15 -13.73
N LEU A 329 26.17 10.61 -13.26
CA LEU A 329 25.64 10.33 -11.93
C LEU A 329 24.26 9.66 -12.05
N ALA A 330 24.13 8.43 -11.58
CA ALA A 330 22.86 7.78 -11.38
C ALA A 330 22.32 8.05 -9.97
N LEU A 331 21.08 8.55 -9.89
CA LEU A 331 20.32 8.70 -8.66
C LEU A 331 19.22 7.64 -8.64
N VAL A 332 19.42 6.56 -7.89
CA VAL A 332 18.39 5.53 -7.66
C VAL A 332 17.41 6.10 -6.63
N HIS A 333 16.25 6.53 -7.11
CA HIS A 333 15.26 7.23 -6.29
C HIS A 333 13.86 6.62 -6.44
N GLY A 334 13.06 6.70 -5.37
CA GLY A 334 11.71 6.13 -5.37
C GLY A 334 10.62 7.11 -5.83
N ARG A 335 10.78 8.41 -5.58
CA ARG A 335 9.79 9.45 -5.94
C ARG A 335 10.45 10.81 -6.14
N MET A 336 9.76 11.71 -6.82
CA MET A 336 10.15 13.11 -6.88
C MET A 336 9.88 13.81 -5.54
N THR A 337 10.78 14.69 -5.11
CA THR A 337 10.64 15.50 -3.90
C THR A 337 11.00 16.95 -4.19
N PRO A 338 10.51 17.94 -3.43
CA PRO A 338 10.88 19.34 -3.63
C PRO A 338 12.40 19.57 -3.57
N LEU A 339 13.12 18.82 -2.71
CA LEU A 339 14.57 18.88 -2.66
C LEU A 339 15.21 18.34 -3.94
N LEU A 340 14.74 17.19 -4.45
CA LEU A 340 15.25 16.64 -5.71
C LEU A 340 15.00 17.59 -6.89
N GLU A 341 13.82 18.20 -6.98
CA GLU A 341 13.52 19.21 -8.01
C GLU A 341 14.48 20.42 -7.93
N GLN A 342 14.79 20.89 -6.72
CA GLN A 342 15.77 21.95 -6.50
C GLN A 342 17.17 21.53 -6.95
N LEU A 343 17.58 20.29 -6.65
CA LEU A 343 18.87 19.75 -7.08
C LEU A 343 18.97 19.63 -8.61
N LEU A 344 17.90 19.23 -9.29
CA LEU A 344 17.86 19.15 -10.76
C LEU A 344 17.89 20.55 -11.41
N THR A 345 17.16 21.51 -10.86
CA THR A 345 17.22 22.92 -11.28
C THR A 345 18.63 23.49 -11.11
N ARG A 346 19.30 23.14 -10.01
CA ARG A 346 20.69 23.50 -9.76
C ARG A 346 21.63 22.87 -10.79
N ALA A 347 21.43 21.60 -11.14
CA ALA A 347 22.19 20.93 -12.19
C ALA A 347 22.01 21.55 -13.58
N GLU A 348 20.81 22.06 -13.90
CA GLU A 348 20.55 22.82 -15.13
C GLU A 348 21.33 24.13 -15.16
N ALA A 349 21.31 24.89 -14.05
CA ALA A 349 22.07 26.13 -13.92
C ALA A 349 23.59 25.92 -14.04
N LEU A 350 24.08 24.76 -13.61
CA LEU A 350 25.49 24.35 -13.72
C LEU A 350 25.85 23.71 -15.07
N GLY A 351 24.88 23.49 -15.97
CA GLY A 351 25.12 22.89 -17.28
C GLY A 351 25.50 21.41 -17.24
N VAL A 352 25.07 20.66 -16.23
CA VAL A 352 25.41 19.23 -16.04
C VAL A 352 24.19 18.31 -15.98
N ARG A 353 22.99 18.84 -16.28
CA ARG A 353 21.72 18.13 -16.15
C ARG A 353 21.66 16.86 -17.01
N ASP A 354 22.24 16.89 -18.21
CA ASP A 354 22.33 15.77 -19.16
C ASP A 354 23.16 14.60 -18.63
N ARG A 355 23.99 14.83 -17.62
CA ARG A 355 24.83 13.81 -16.98
C ARG A 355 24.24 13.21 -15.71
N ILE A 356 23.05 13.66 -15.31
CA ILE A 356 22.33 13.14 -14.14
C ILE A 356 21.15 12.28 -14.58
N HIS A 357 21.20 11.02 -14.20
CA HIS A 357 20.20 10.00 -14.54
C HIS A 357 19.33 9.69 -13.34
N LEU A 358 18.03 9.88 -13.50
CA LEU A 358 17.04 9.42 -12.55
C LEU A 358 16.62 8.01 -12.93
N VAL A 359 16.93 7.04 -12.09
CA VAL A 359 16.73 5.62 -12.39
C VAL A 359 15.80 4.97 -11.35
N PRO A 360 15.02 3.95 -11.76
CA PRO A 360 13.96 3.39 -10.91
C PRO A 360 14.53 2.69 -9.68
N TYR A 361 13.73 2.70 -8.62
CA TYR A 361 13.93 1.87 -7.44
C TYR A 361 13.72 0.37 -7.76
N VAL A 362 14.55 -0.49 -7.18
CA VAL A 362 14.45 -1.96 -7.30
C VAL A 362 14.24 -2.60 -5.92
N PRO A 363 13.62 -3.80 -5.84
CA PRO A 363 13.51 -4.55 -4.59
C PRO A 363 14.86 -4.75 -3.90
N GLN A 364 14.86 -4.77 -2.56
CA GLN A 364 16.09 -4.78 -1.76
C GLN A 364 17.05 -5.94 -2.09
N HIS A 365 16.53 -7.10 -2.48
CA HIS A 365 17.34 -8.27 -2.85
C HIS A 365 18.04 -8.12 -4.22
N GLU A 366 17.58 -7.21 -5.06
CA GLU A 366 18.18 -6.92 -6.38
C GLU A 366 19.19 -5.77 -6.33
N VAL A 367 19.25 -5.00 -5.24
CA VAL A 367 20.00 -3.72 -5.19
C VAL A 367 21.47 -3.91 -5.54
N ALA A 368 22.17 -4.90 -4.95
CA ALA A 368 23.59 -5.11 -5.25
C ALA A 368 23.82 -5.49 -6.73
N ASP A 369 23.04 -6.44 -7.25
CA ASP A 369 23.10 -6.86 -8.66
C ASP A 369 22.80 -5.68 -9.60
N TYR A 370 21.78 -4.87 -9.29
CA TYR A 370 21.40 -3.70 -10.07
C TYR A 370 22.52 -2.66 -10.11
N LEU A 371 23.17 -2.40 -8.98
CA LEU A 371 24.24 -1.41 -8.84
C LEU A 371 25.58 -1.88 -9.43
N SER A 372 25.83 -3.18 -9.56
CA SER A 372 27.11 -3.78 -9.97
C SER A 372 27.70 -3.26 -11.29
N SER A 373 26.87 -2.71 -12.17
CA SER A 373 27.30 -2.12 -13.45
C SER A 373 27.84 -0.69 -13.36
N ALA A 374 27.71 -0.02 -12.21
CA ALA A 374 28.33 1.27 -11.97
C ALA A 374 29.85 1.12 -11.73
N ASP A 375 30.55 2.25 -11.63
CA ASP A 375 32.00 2.26 -11.39
C ASP A 375 32.35 2.64 -9.96
N LEU A 376 31.58 3.56 -9.34
CA LEU A 376 31.83 4.08 -8.00
C LEU A 376 30.53 4.28 -7.21
N GLY A 377 30.53 3.94 -5.93
CA GLY A 377 29.41 4.16 -5.00
C GLY A 377 29.60 5.42 -4.14
N LEU A 378 28.59 6.30 -4.08
CA LEU A 378 28.68 7.57 -3.37
C LEU A 378 28.04 7.55 -1.98
N THR A 379 28.78 8.01 -0.97
CA THR A 379 28.29 8.32 0.40
C THR A 379 28.61 9.77 0.79
N PRO A 380 27.92 10.76 0.20
CA PRO A 380 28.28 12.18 0.33
C PRO A 380 27.69 12.85 1.58
N PHE A 381 27.69 12.18 2.72
CA PHE A 381 26.93 12.60 3.89
C PHE A 381 27.51 13.86 4.55
N ARG A 382 26.64 14.67 5.17
CA ARG A 382 27.06 15.80 6.00
C ARG A 382 27.45 15.35 7.40
N ARG A 383 28.27 16.14 8.08
CA ARG A 383 28.72 15.91 9.46
C ARG A 383 27.66 16.30 10.49
N VAL A 384 26.57 15.53 10.52
CA VAL A 384 25.52 15.59 11.54
C VAL A 384 25.65 14.41 12.51
N PRO A 385 25.20 14.53 13.78
CA PRO A 385 25.47 13.53 14.82
C PRO A 385 25.15 12.08 14.42
N ASN A 386 24.01 11.82 13.77
CA ASN A 386 23.65 10.46 13.34
C ASN A 386 24.53 9.91 12.21
N CYS A 387 24.99 10.76 11.29
CA CYS A 387 25.90 10.32 10.23
C CYS A 387 27.27 9.99 10.81
N GLU A 388 27.73 10.74 11.82
CA GLU A 388 29.03 10.57 12.48
C GLU A 388 29.17 9.26 13.25
N VAL A 389 28.07 8.55 13.52
CA VAL A 389 28.05 7.37 14.39
C VAL A 389 27.56 6.11 13.70
N SER A 390 27.15 6.15 12.42
CA SER A 390 26.53 5.00 11.74
C SER A 390 27.26 4.63 10.46
N LEU A 391 27.44 3.33 10.23
CA LEU A 391 27.84 2.80 8.94
C LEU A 391 26.56 2.50 8.14
N PRO A 392 26.23 3.31 7.12
CA PRO A 392 24.95 3.18 6.44
C PRO A 392 24.91 1.96 5.54
N THR A 393 23.73 1.35 5.36
CA THR A 393 23.53 0.15 4.53
C THR A 393 24.09 0.25 3.12
N LYS A 394 24.07 1.45 2.52
CA LYS A 394 24.62 1.70 1.18
C LYS A 394 26.11 1.37 1.06
N VAL A 395 26.88 1.51 2.14
CA VAL A 395 28.30 1.08 2.15
C VAL A 395 28.38 -0.42 1.85
N SER A 396 27.61 -1.23 2.59
CA SER A 396 27.56 -2.68 2.36
C SER A 396 26.96 -3.03 1.00
N GLU A 397 25.93 -2.31 0.52
CA GLU A 397 25.35 -2.54 -0.81
C GLU A 397 26.34 -2.29 -1.94
N TYR A 398 27.12 -1.20 -1.86
CA TYR A 398 28.13 -0.87 -2.86
C TYR A 398 29.29 -1.88 -2.85
N LEU A 399 29.76 -2.25 -1.66
CA LEU A 399 30.85 -3.24 -1.55
C LEU A 399 30.40 -4.62 -2.07
N GLN A 400 29.19 -5.07 -1.72
CA GLN A 400 28.63 -6.31 -2.29
C GLN A 400 28.40 -6.24 -3.80
N ALA A 401 28.22 -5.03 -4.35
CA ALA A 401 28.16 -4.78 -5.79
C ALA A 401 29.56 -4.66 -6.45
N GLY A 402 30.66 -4.78 -5.69
CA GLY A 402 32.03 -4.64 -6.18
C GLY A 402 32.46 -3.20 -6.44
N LEU A 403 31.74 -2.22 -5.89
CA LEU A 403 31.97 -0.79 -6.13
C LEU A 403 32.86 -0.17 -5.05
N PRO A 404 34.01 0.42 -5.43
CA PRO A 404 34.77 1.30 -4.54
C PRO A 404 33.95 2.50 -4.08
N LEU A 405 34.26 2.98 -2.88
CA LEU A 405 33.52 4.05 -2.24
C LEU A 405 34.16 5.42 -2.52
N VAL A 406 33.33 6.43 -2.77
CA VAL A 406 33.72 7.84 -2.67
C VAL A 406 32.88 8.48 -1.59
N THR A 407 33.50 8.71 -0.44
CA THR A 407 32.81 9.10 0.81
C THR A 407 33.26 10.45 1.31
N SER A 408 32.34 11.21 1.91
CA SER A 408 32.74 12.36 2.70
C SER A 408 33.46 11.95 4.00
N ASP A 409 34.15 12.90 4.64
CA ASP A 409 34.96 12.76 5.86
C ASP A 409 34.18 12.55 7.16
N VAL A 410 32.99 11.95 7.06
CA VAL A 410 32.20 11.48 8.21
C VAL A 410 32.96 10.37 8.93
N LYS A 411 33.13 10.52 10.25
CA LYS A 411 34.10 9.77 11.09
C LYS A 411 34.05 8.25 10.90
N VAL A 412 32.87 7.65 10.97
CA VAL A 412 32.71 6.18 10.89
C VAL A 412 33.02 5.63 9.50
N ILE A 413 32.50 6.27 8.45
CA ILE A 413 32.70 5.80 7.07
C ILE A 413 34.15 6.04 6.66
N LYS A 414 34.72 7.21 6.99
CA LYS A 414 36.13 7.54 6.77
C LYS A 414 37.05 6.50 7.40
N ALA A 415 36.89 6.23 8.71
CA ALA A 415 37.73 5.26 9.40
C ALA A 415 37.64 3.87 8.76
N TYR A 416 36.43 3.43 8.39
CA TYR A 416 36.23 2.13 7.75
C TYR A 416 36.90 2.05 6.36
N VAL A 417 36.76 3.10 5.54
CA VAL A 417 37.36 3.19 4.21
C VAL A 417 38.88 3.24 4.26
N GLU A 418 39.45 4.03 5.17
CA GLU A 418 40.91 4.17 5.34
C GLU A 418 41.55 2.89 5.90
N GLU A 419 40.90 2.23 6.87
CA GLU A 419 41.38 0.99 7.48
C GLU A 419 41.49 -0.16 6.46
N HIS A 420 40.51 -0.27 5.55
CA HIS A 420 40.41 -1.39 4.61
C HIS A 420 40.86 -1.03 3.18
N GLY A 421 41.17 0.24 2.90
CA GLY A 421 41.57 0.69 1.56
C GLY A 421 40.46 0.60 0.51
N LEU A 422 39.20 0.80 0.90
CA LEU A 422 38.00 0.51 0.07
C LEU A 422 37.53 1.68 -0.81
N GLY A 423 38.25 2.80 -0.83
CA GLY A 423 37.79 4.00 -1.50
C GLY A 423 38.59 5.25 -1.21
N GLU A 424 38.05 6.39 -1.66
CA GLU A 424 38.60 7.73 -1.47
C GLU A 424 37.70 8.57 -0.55
N VAL A 425 38.32 9.45 0.24
CA VAL A 425 37.65 10.34 1.19
C VAL A 425 37.79 11.79 0.73
N TRP A 426 36.73 12.58 0.89
CA TRP A 426 36.70 14.01 0.56
C TRP A 426 36.03 14.84 1.67
N THR A 427 36.20 16.16 1.64
CA THR A 427 35.67 17.06 2.68
C THR A 427 34.22 17.42 2.37
N TRP A 428 33.28 17.06 3.25
CA TRP A 428 31.83 17.06 2.96
C TRP A 428 31.22 18.36 2.40
N ASP A 429 31.84 19.53 2.64
CA ASP A 429 31.40 20.85 2.18
C ASP A 429 32.29 21.48 1.10
N ASP A 430 33.24 20.73 0.51
CA ASP A 430 34.08 21.20 -0.61
C ASP A 430 33.90 20.34 -1.88
N PRO A 431 33.06 20.78 -2.83
CA PRO A 431 32.82 20.10 -4.11
C PRO A 431 34.07 19.86 -4.96
N ARG A 432 35.15 20.63 -4.78
CA ARG A 432 36.42 20.42 -5.51
C ARG A 432 37.12 19.18 -4.99
N THR A 433 37.20 19.02 -3.67
CA THR A 433 37.79 17.82 -3.06
C THR A 433 37.01 16.56 -3.39
N PHE A 434 35.68 16.67 -3.56
CA PHE A 434 34.85 15.60 -4.10
C PHE A 434 35.29 15.20 -5.51
N ALA A 435 35.42 16.17 -6.42
CA ALA A 435 35.82 15.90 -7.80
C ALA A 435 37.21 15.25 -7.87
N GLU A 436 38.19 15.75 -7.10
CA GLU A 436 39.52 15.16 -7.02
C GLU A 436 39.49 13.72 -6.49
N ALA A 437 38.70 13.45 -5.44
CA ALA A 437 38.55 12.12 -4.87
C ALA A 437 37.87 11.14 -5.85
N ALA A 438 36.82 11.57 -6.55
CA ALA A 438 36.15 10.76 -7.56
C ALA A 438 37.08 10.43 -8.73
N ALA A 439 37.89 11.39 -9.18
CA ALA A 439 38.88 11.18 -10.24
C ALA A 439 39.97 10.17 -9.81
N ARG A 440 40.54 10.33 -8.61
CA ARG A 440 41.51 9.37 -8.05
C ARG A 440 40.93 7.98 -7.85
N ALA A 441 39.68 7.90 -7.39
CA ALA A 441 38.98 6.63 -7.21
C ALA A 441 38.76 5.91 -8.55
N MET A 442 38.43 6.65 -9.61
CA MET A 442 38.31 6.09 -10.96
C MET A 442 39.65 5.62 -11.51
N GLU A 443 40.71 6.41 -11.36
CA GLU A 443 42.07 6.05 -11.79
C GLU A 443 42.58 4.78 -11.08
N ASN A 444 42.28 4.64 -9.79
CA ASN A 444 42.70 3.50 -8.97
C ASN A 444 41.61 2.42 -8.82
N ARG A 445 40.56 2.44 -9.65
CA ARG A 445 39.36 1.59 -9.45
C ARG A 445 39.71 0.11 -9.30
N GLY A 446 40.58 -0.43 -10.16
CA GLY A 446 40.98 -1.83 -10.11
C GLY A 446 41.58 -2.22 -8.75
N LYS A 447 42.55 -1.43 -8.26
CA LYS A 447 43.18 -1.64 -6.95
C LYS A 447 42.17 -1.54 -5.80
N LEU A 448 41.24 -0.57 -5.87
CA LEU A 448 40.23 -0.38 -4.83
C LEU A 448 39.19 -1.51 -4.84
N SER A 449 38.79 -2.01 -6.02
CA SER A 449 37.91 -3.17 -6.17
C SER A 449 38.59 -4.45 -5.67
N ASP A 450 39.89 -4.64 -5.92
CA ASP A 450 40.66 -5.78 -5.43
C ASP A 450 40.78 -5.80 -3.89
N ALA A 451 40.66 -4.64 -3.24
CA ALA A 451 40.64 -4.53 -1.78
C ALA A 451 39.31 -4.99 -1.15
N ILE A 452 38.25 -5.17 -1.97
CA ILE A 452 36.96 -5.70 -1.52
C ILE A 452 37.09 -7.22 -1.41
N THR A 453 37.61 -7.69 -0.28
CA THR A 453 37.87 -9.11 -0.04
C THR A 453 36.61 -9.88 0.39
N GLU A 454 36.67 -11.20 0.24
CA GLU A 454 35.63 -12.11 0.73
C GLU A 454 35.34 -11.97 2.24
N ASP A 455 36.35 -11.65 3.04
CA ASP A 455 36.18 -11.42 4.48
C ASP A 455 35.36 -10.16 4.74
N VAL A 456 35.65 -9.06 4.03
CA VAL A 456 34.87 -7.81 4.11
C VAL A 456 33.42 -8.05 3.71
N LEU A 457 33.19 -8.77 2.62
CA LEU A 457 31.84 -9.09 2.14
C LEU A 457 31.08 -10.01 3.09
N THR A 458 31.75 -10.95 3.73
CA THR A 458 31.14 -11.86 4.71
C THR A 458 30.77 -11.12 5.98
N ASP A 459 31.64 -10.24 6.48
CA ASP A 459 31.35 -9.42 7.66
C ASP A 459 30.20 -8.44 7.39
N LEU A 460 30.11 -7.90 6.18
CA LEU A 460 29.03 -7.04 5.70
C LEU A 460 27.87 -7.81 5.05
N SER A 461 27.60 -9.03 5.52
CA SER A 461 26.44 -9.85 5.11
C SER A 461 25.37 -9.91 6.21
N TRP A 462 24.11 -10.00 5.81
CA TRP A 462 23.01 -10.15 6.77
C TRP A 462 23.12 -11.46 7.56
N GLU A 463 23.66 -12.51 6.95
CA GLU A 463 23.90 -13.82 7.54
C GLU A 463 24.82 -13.68 8.77
N ALA A 464 25.95 -12.98 8.64
CA ALA A 464 26.86 -12.71 9.74
C ALA A 464 26.24 -11.82 10.83
N GLN A 465 25.50 -10.78 10.44
CA GLN A 465 24.85 -9.87 11.40
C GLN A 465 23.73 -10.57 12.18
N SER A 466 22.87 -11.33 11.49
CA SER A 466 21.73 -12.01 12.10
C SER A 466 22.14 -13.18 13.00
N ALA A 467 23.27 -13.85 12.74
CA ALA A 467 23.80 -14.90 13.63
C ALA A 467 23.99 -14.41 15.09
N LYS A 468 24.46 -13.17 15.26
CA LYS A 468 24.61 -12.53 16.58
C LYS A 468 23.25 -12.35 17.27
N LEU A 469 22.24 -11.92 16.51
CA LEU A 469 20.88 -11.70 16.99
C LEU A 469 20.17 -13.01 17.35
N LEU A 470 20.33 -14.07 16.55
CA LEU A 470 19.78 -15.39 16.82
C LEU A 470 20.35 -16.00 18.10
N LYS A 471 21.66 -15.84 18.33
CA LYS A 471 22.30 -16.21 19.60
C LYS A 471 21.68 -15.46 20.77
N LEU A 472 21.46 -14.15 20.62
CA LEU A 472 20.82 -13.33 21.66
C LEU A 472 19.40 -13.82 22.00
N TYR A 473 18.58 -14.19 21.01
CA TYR A 473 17.24 -14.72 21.26
C TYR A 473 17.26 -16.01 22.10
N ARG A 474 18.19 -16.93 21.82
CA ARG A 474 18.38 -18.16 22.60
C ARG A 474 18.82 -17.83 24.03
N ASP A 475 19.75 -16.89 24.18
CA ASP A 475 20.27 -16.44 25.47
C ASP A 475 19.18 -15.78 26.34
N LEU A 476 18.28 -14.98 25.75
CA LEU A 476 17.18 -14.31 26.45
C LEU A 476 16.05 -15.27 26.84
N SER A 477 15.55 -16.04 25.85
CA SER A 477 14.43 -16.96 26.04
C SER A 477 14.80 -18.18 26.90
N LYS A 478 16.08 -18.58 26.90
CA LYS A 478 16.57 -19.89 27.40
C LYS A 478 15.93 -21.07 26.66
N LYS A 479 15.54 -20.87 25.40
CA LYS A 479 14.95 -21.88 24.52
C LYS A 479 15.76 -22.01 23.24
N THR A 480 15.79 -23.23 22.71
CA THR A 480 16.41 -23.57 21.43
C THR A 480 15.32 -24.10 20.51
N PRO A 481 15.13 -23.52 19.32
CA PRO A 481 14.23 -24.10 18.32
C PRO A 481 14.61 -25.55 17.97
N PRO A 482 13.62 -26.43 17.70
CA PRO A 482 13.86 -27.86 17.53
C PRO A 482 14.59 -28.24 16.23
N SER A 483 14.39 -27.48 15.15
CA SER A 483 15.11 -27.64 13.88
C SER A 483 15.04 -26.36 13.04
N PRO A 484 16.15 -25.97 12.38
CA PRO A 484 16.16 -24.92 11.36
C PRO A 484 15.19 -25.23 10.21
N ARG A 485 14.71 -24.18 9.55
CA ARG A 485 13.87 -24.21 8.35
C ARG A 485 14.62 -23.56 7.18
N SER A 486 15.65 -24.22 6.68
CA SER A 486 16.49 -23.69 5.59
C SER A 486 15.71 -23.49 4.28
N GLU A 487 14.55 -24.12 4.15
CA GLU A 487 13.63 -23.97 3.01
C GLU A 487 12.96 -22.58 2.91
N VAL A 488 13.00 -21.76 3.97
CA VAL A 488 12.40 -20.43 3.94
C VAL A 488 13.27 -19.48 3.14
N SER A 489 12.86 -19.12 1.93
CA SER A 489 13.59 -18.19 1.06
C SER A 489 13.82 -16.82 1.73
N TRP A 490 14.98 -16.20 1.49
CA TRP A 490 15.23 -14.79 1.84
C TRP A 490 14.39 -13.80 1.04
N THR A 491 13.94 -14.20 -0.15
CA THR A 491 13.05 -13.41 -1.03
C THR A 491 11.57 -13.73 -0.81
N VAL A 492 11.23 -14.44 0.28
CA VAL A 492 9.86 -14.81 0.59
C VAL A 492 8.96 -13.57 0.59
N GLN A 493 7.94 -13.60 -0.25
CA GLN A 493 6.99 -12.51 -0.34
C GLN A 493 5.89 -12.69 0.69
N GLU A 494 5.39 -11.56 1.16
CA GLU A 494 4.17 -11.55 1.97
C GLU A 494 2.99 -11.94 1.08
N THR A 495 2.35 -13.03 1.46
CA THR A 495 1.04 -13.43 0.95
C THR A 495 -0.01 -12.96 1.95
N PRO A 496 -1.13 -12.38 1.52
CA PRO A 496 -2.30 -12.28 2.39
C PRO A 496 -2.53 -13.66 3.02
N GLU A 497 -2.66 -13.70 4.34
CA GLU A 497 -3.09 -14.89 5.08
C GLU A 497 -4.42 -15.12 4.46
N ALA A 498 -4.55 -16.22 3.70
CA ALA A 498 -5.71 -16.51 2.85
C ALA A 498 -6.90 -15.93 3.54
N VAL A 499 -7.27 -14.71 3.13
CA VAL A 499 -8.25 -13.97 3.89
C VAL A 499 -9.41 -14.90 3.68
N ARG A 500 -9.93 -15.48 4.77
CA ARG A 500 -11.29 -15.95 4.72
C ARG A 500 -12.04 -14.67 4.42
N THR A 501 -12.17 -14.37 3.13
CA THR A 501 -12.82 -13.21 2.59
C THR A 501 -14.22 -13.39 3.12
N ALA A 502 -14.47 -12.68 4.22
CA ALA A 502 -15.70 -12.70 4.98
C ALA A 502 -16.89 -12.25 4.12
N ASP A 503 -16.64 -11.88 2.87
CA ASP A 503 -17.64 -11.39 1.94
C ASP A 503 -18.44 -12.50 1.27
N ASN A 504 -17.97 -13.75 1.26
CA ASN A 504 -18.68 -14.90 0.71
C ASN A 504 -18.68 -16.15 1.61
N SER A 505 -18.30 -15.98 2.88
CA SER A 505 -18.35 -17.04 3.89
C SER A 505 -19.45 -16.81 4.92
N GLY A 506 -20.10 -17.88 5.38
CA GLY A 506 -21.01 -17.82 6.53
C GLY A 506 -20.29 -17.34 7.78
N ALA A 507 -21.05 -17.08 8.86
CA ALA A 507 -20.52 -16.62 10.15
C ALA A 507 -19.44 -17.55 10.76
N ASP A 508 -19.28 -18.76 10.22
CA ASP A 508 -18.30 -19.78 10.59
C ASP A 508 -17.04 -19.81 9.68
N GLY A 509 -16.97 -18.93 8.69
CA GLY A 509 -15.86 -18.84 7.73
C GLY A 509 -15.86 -19.94 6.65
N ARG A 510 -16.99 -20.63 6.42
CA ARG A 510 -17.17 -21.59 5.31
C ARG A 510 -17.79 -20.92 4.08
N PRO A 511 -17.48 -21.33 2.84
CA PRO A 511 -18.12 -20.81 1.62
C PRO A 511 -19.65 -20.90 1.69
N LEU A 512 -20.37 -19.85 1.27
CA LEU A 512 -21.84 -19.78 1.26
C LEU A 512 -22.51 -20.63 0.16
N TRP A 513 -21.83 -21.63 -0.41
CA TRP A 513 -22.41 -22.54 -1.41
C TRP A 513 -22.34 -24.00 -0.96
N ARG A 514 -23.22 -24.83 -1.51
CA ARG A 514 -23.20 -26.28 -1.26
C ARG A 514 -21.94 -26.88 -1.89
N ARG A 515 -20.99 -27.29 -1.04
CA ARG A 515 -19.75 -27.95 -1.47
C ARG A 515 -20.02 -29.27 -2.15
N LEU A 516 -19.09 -29.64 -3.04
CA LEU A 516 -19.08 -30.92 -3.75
C LEU A 516 -19.42 -32.09 -2.83
N GLY A 517 -20.42 -32.87 -3.20
CA GLY A 517 -20.90 -34.02 -2.42
C GLY A 517 -21.86 -34.88 -3.22
N ASP A 518 -22.63 -35.73 -2.52
CA ASP A 518 -23.53 -36.73 -3.11
C ASP A 518 -24.84 -36.11 -3.61
N THR A 519 -24.71 -35.20 -4.58
CA THR A 519 -25.82 -34.57 -5.29
C THR A 519 -25.85 -35.07 -6.74
N ARG A 520 -27.00 -34.93 -7.40
CA ARG A 520 -27.15 -35.34 -8.81
C ARG A 520 -26.15 -34.62 -9.72
N VAL A 521 -25.92 -33.34 -9.48
CA VAL A 521 -25.00 -32.51 -10.26
C VAL A 521 -23.81 -32.08 -9.40
N ARG A 522 -22.62 -32.52 -9.79
CA ARG A 522 -21.34 -32.18 -9.18
C ARG A 522 -20.59 -31.27 -10.14
N LEU A 523 -20.70 -29.98 -9.93
CA LEU A 523 -20.22 -28.95 -10.84
C LEU A 523 -18.82 -28.46 -10.44
N GLY A 524 -17.86 -28.58 -11.34
CA GLY A 524 -16.61 -27.81 -11.26
C GLY A 524 -16.79 -26.44 -11.91
N LEU A 525 -16.23 -25.38 -11.30
CA LEU A 525 -16.22 -24.04 -11.88
C LEU A 525 -14.84 -23.41 -11.72
N GLY A 526 -14.22 -22.99 -12.82
CA GLY A 526 -12.90 -22.35 -12.81
C GLY A 526 -12.09 -22.64 -14.06
N PRO A 527 -10.78 -22.32 -14.09
CA PRO A 527 -9.97 -21.88 -12.95
C PRO A 527 -9.66 -20.36 -12.87
N ALA A 528 -10.30 -19.46 -13.63
CA ALA A 528 -9.90 -18.05 -13.59
C ALA A 528 -10.44 -17.27 -12.36
N ASN A 529 -11.74 -17.40 -12.06
CA ASN A 529 -12.47 -16.73 -10.99
C ASN A 529 -12.29 -15.19 -11.00
N TYR A 530 -12.26 -14.58 -12.19
CA TYR A 530 -12.07 -13.13 -12.32
C TYR A 530 -13.13 -12.36 -11.54
N ALA A 531 -12.72 -11.35 -10.77
CA ALA A 531 -13.60 -10.55 -9.92
C ALA A 531 -14.52 -11.38 -8.99
N GLY A 532 -14.12 -12.60 -8.64
CA GLY A 532 -14.89 -13.52 -7.79
C GLY A 532 -16.17 -14.05 -8.41
N GLN A 533 -16.33 -13.93 -9.74
CA GLN A 533 -17.54 -14.33 -10.44
C GLN A 533 -17.83 -15.82 -10.30
N GLY A 534 -16.81 -16.67 -10.28
CA GLY A 534 -17.00 -18.11 -10.08
C GLY A 534 -17.59 -18.45 -8.73
N ALA A 535 -17.16 -17.77 -7.67
CA ALA A 535 -17.75 -17.89 -6.34
C ALA A 535 -19.20 -17.42 -6.31
N ALA A 536 -19.47 -16.27 -6.92
CA ALA A 536 -20.80 -15.69 -6.97
C ALA A 536 -21.79 -16.56 -7.76
N PHE A 537 -21.33 -17.17 -8.86
CA PHE A 537 -22.10 -18.14 -9.64
C PHE A 537 -22.39 -19.40 -8.81
N ALA A 538 -21.39 -19.93 -8.09
CA ALA A 538 -21.58 -21.09 -7.22
C ALA A 538 -22.66 -20.85 -6.14
N GLN A 539 -22.64 -19.67 -5.50
CA GLN A 539 -23.67 -19.28 -4.53
C GLN A 539 -25.05 -19.22 -5.18
N ALA A 540 -25.18 -18.50 -6.29
CA ALA A 540 -26.46 -18.33 -6.98
C ALA A 540 -27.06 -19.66 -7.46
N ILE A 541 -26.23 -20.50 -8.08
CA ILE A 541 -26.62 -21.82 -8.58
C ILE A 541 -27.09 -22.72 -7.44
N THR A 542 -26.32 -22.82 -6.34
CA THR A 542 -26.65 -23.72 -5.22
C THR A 542 -27.81 -23.22 -4.36
N ARG A 543 -28.03 -21.90 -4.32
CA ARG A 543 -29.20 -21.26 -3.68
C ARG A 543 -30.50 -21.66 -4.38
N LEU A 544 -30.51 -21.69 -5.71
CA LEU A 544 -31.71 -21.97 -6.50
C LEU A 544 -31.89 -23.45 -6.87
N ASN A 545 -30.81 -24.23 -6.86
CA ASN A 545 -30.85 -25.64 -7.25
C ASN A 545 -30.37 -26.52 -6.08
N PRO A 546 -31.28 -27.21 -5.36
CA PRO A 546 -30.92 -28.05 -4.23
C PRO A 546 -30.11 -29.31 -4.62
N ASP A 547 -30.22 -29.74 -5.87
CA ASP A 547 -29.56 -30.95 -6.40
C ASP A 547 -28.17 -30.70 -7.01
N VAL A 548 -27.62 -29.50 -6.84
CA VAL A 548 -26.31 -29.10 -7.36
C VAL A 548 -25.33 -28.88 -6.21
N SER A 549 -24.16 -29.50 -6.28
CA SER A 549 -23.01 -29.15 -5.46
C SER A 549 -21.88 -28.62 -6.33
N VAL A 550 -21.09 -27.69 -5.79
CA VAL A 550 -20.07 -26.96 -6.57
C VAL A 550 -18.71 -27.05 -5.88
N GLU A 551 -17.65 -27.15 -6.68
CA GLU A 551 -16.27 -26.87 -6.29
C GLU A 551 -15.71 -25.74 -7.16
N VAL A 552 -15.34 -24.63 -6.54
CA VAL A 552 -14.72 -23.49 -7.25
C VAL A 552 -13.21 -23.61 -7.20
N VAL A 553 -12.56 -23.56 -8.36
CA VAL A 553 -11.10 -23.62 -8.52
C VAL A 553 -10.60 -22.27 -9.01
N MET A 554 -9.48 -21.80 -8.45
CA MET A 554 -8.81 -20.56 -8.87
C MET A 554 -7.31 -20.79 -9.06
N ASN A 555 -6.80 -20.46 -10.25
CA ASN A 555 -5.38 -20.33 -10.54
C ASN A 555 -4.89 -18.99 -9.96
N LYS A 556 -4.17 -19.05 -8.85
CA LYS A 556 -3.70 -17.89 -8.09
C LYS A 556 -2.26 -17.54 -8.51
N ARG A 557 -2.05 -16.26 -8.81
CA ARG A 557 -0.70 -15.65 -8.87
C ARG A 557 -0.48 -14.76 -7.64
N PRO A 558 0.77 -14.48 -7.24
CA PRO A 558 1.06 -13.60 -6.10
C PRO A 558 0.35 -12.24 -6.16
N GLU A 559 0.20 -11.69 -7.36
CA GLU A 559 -0.44 -10.40 -7.63
C GLU A 559 -1.98 -10.47 -7.76
N SER A 560 -2.58 -11.65 -7.70
CA SER A 560 -4.05 -11.81 -7.83
C SER A 560 -4.75 -11.46 -6.53
N PHE A 561 -5.88 -10.76 -6.61
CA PHE A 561 -6.78 -10.61 -5.48
C PHE A 561 -7.30 -11.98 -5.03
N ASP A 562 -7.41 -12.17 -3.71
CA ASP A 562 -8.00 -13.37 -3.14
C ASP A 562 -9.52 -13.33 -3.29
N TYR A 563 -10.02 -14.01 -4.32
CA TYR A 563 -11.44 -14.28 -4.45
C TYR A 563 -11.79 -15.65 -3.87
N PRO A 564 -12.91 -15.78 -3.15
CA PRO A 564 -13.32 -17.04 -2.55
C PRO A 564 -13.32 -18.19 -3.56
N ALA A 565 -12.65 -19.29 -3.21
CA ALA A 565 -12.65 -20.55 -3.95
C ALA A 565 -12.51 -21.71 -2.96
N ASP A 566 -12.92 -22.92 -3.36
CA ASP A 566 -12.65 -24.14 -2.58
C ASP A 566 -11.19 -24.59 -2.76
N VAL A 567 -10.59 -24.24 -3.91
CA VAL A 567 -9.25 -24.69 -4.31
C VAL A 567 -8.48 -23.53 -4.92
N TYR A 568 -7.28 -23.29 -4.38
CA TYR A 568 -6.31 -22.39 -4.98
C TYR A 568 -5.16 -23.22 -5.55
N VAL A 569 -4.87 -23.01 -6.82
CA VAL A 569 -3.76 -23.64 -7.53
C VAL A 569 -2.74 -22.57 -7.85
N ASP A 570 -1.49 -22.76 -7.46
CA ASP A 570 -0.42 -21.83 -7.83
C ASP A 570 -0.24 -21.85 -9.36
N ALA A 571 -0.53 -20.72 -10.01
CA ALA A 571 -0.49 -20.60 -11.46
C ALA A 571 0.93 -20.78 -12.02
N ASN A 572 1.98 -20.53 -11.23
CA ASN A 572 3.37 -20.74 -11.65
C ASN A 572 3.74 -22.22 -11.74
N ARG A 573 2.96 -23.08 -11.06
CA ARG A 573 3.19 -24.52 -10.98
C ARG A 573 2.29 -25.34 -11.90
N LEU A 574 1.49 -24.70 -12.76
CA LEU A 574 0.68 -25.39 -13.78
C LEU A 574 1.51 -26.27 -14.75
N PRO A 575 2.79 -25.95 -15.06
CA PRO A 575 3.68 -26.84 -15.80
C PRO A 575 4.17 -28.07 -15.01
N ASP A 576 4.02 -28.09 -13.68
CA ASP A 576 4.55 -29.18 -12.86
C ASP A 576 3.67 -30.44 -12.98
N LEU A 577 4.28 -31.58 -13.24
CA LEU A 577 3.56 -32.85 -13.44
C LEU A 577 2.74 -33.27 -12.21
N ASP A 578 3.24 -33.02 -10.99
CA ASP A 578 2.54 -33.36 -9.76
C ASP A 578 1.26 -32.51 -9.57
N VAL A 579 1.29 -31.24 -9.98
CA VAL A 579 0.11 -30.37 -10.00
C VAL A 579 -0.88 -30.84 -11.05
N GLN A 580 -0.40 -31.18 -12.25
CA GLN A 580 -1.23 -31.64 -13.36
C GLN A 580 -1.99 -32.93 -13.01
N VAL A 581 -1.30 -33.92 -12.46
CA VAL A 581 -1.92 -35.19 -12.02
C VAL A 581 -2.98 -34.93 -10.95
N ARG A 582 -2.70 -34.08 -9.95
CA ARG A 582 -3.68 -33.73 -8.92
C ARG A 582 -4.92 -33.01 -9.47
N GLN A 583 -4.76 -32.16 -10.48
CA GLN A 583 -5.90 -31.52 -11.14
C GLN A 583 -6.72 -32.52 -11.95
N MET A 584 -6.07 -33.47 -12.63
CA MET A 584 -6.75 -34.54 -13.34
C MET A 584 -7.58 -35.42 -12.39
N GLU A 585 -7.00 -35.85 -11.27
CA GLU A 585 -7.70 -36.62 -10.21
C GLU A 585 -8.85 -35.83 -9.56
N ARG A 586 -8.72 -34.50 -9.49
CA ARG A 586 -9.76 -33.62 -8.96
C ARG A 586 -10.97 -33.56 -9.88
N VAL A 587 -10.75 -33.52 -11.18
CA VAL A 587 -11.80 -33.33 -12.17
C VAL A 587 -12.41 -34.67 -12.59
N ILE A 588 -11.57 -35.62 -13.01
CA ILE A 588 -12.00 -36.92 -13.53
C ILE A 588 -12.54 -37.79 -12.37
N GLY A 589 -13.78 -38.24 -12.51
CA GLY A 589 -14.46 -39.09 -11.51
C GLY A 589 -15.20 -38.34 -10.41
N ARG A 590 -14.89 -37.05 -10.19
CA ARG A 590 -15.56 -36.22 -9.18
C ARG A 590 -16.61 -35.29 -9.77
N PHE A 591 -16.36 -34.71 -10.94
CA PHE A 591 -17.31 -33.79 -11.57
C PHE A 591 -18.24 -34.54 -12.54
N SER A 592 -19.51 -34.14 -12.58
CA SER A 592 -20.43 -34.52 -13.66
C SER A 592 -20.60 -33.39 -14.67
N HIS A 593 -20.40 -32.14 -14.23
CA HIS A 593 -20.47 -30.95 -15.06
C HIS A 593 -19.25 -30.06 -14.79
N LEU A 594 -18.80 -29.32 -15.79
CA LEU A 594 -17.68 -28.39 -15.68
C LEU A 594 -17.97 -27.13 -16.47
N LEU A 595 -17.99 -25.98 -15.79
CA LEU A 595 -18.04 -24.67 -16.44
C LEU A 595 -16.60 -24.11 -16.48
N VAL A 596 -15.99 -24.16 -17.66
CA VAL A 596 -14.61 -23.73 -17.88
C VAL A 596 -14.57 -22.22 -18.01
N ASP A 597 -13.87 -21.60 -17.08
CA ASP A 597 -13.69 -20.17 -16.99
C ASP A 597 -12.52 -19.69 -17.88
N ALA A 598 -12.77 -18.66 -18.69
CA ALA A 598 -11.81 -17.95 -19.54
C ALA A 598 -11.04 -18.84 -20.52
N PHE A 599 -11.63 -19.96 -20.95
CA PHE A 599 -11.02 -20.95 -21.86
C PHE A 599 -9.68 -21.53 -21.35
N MET A 600 -9.44 -21.43 -20.04
CA MET A 600 -8.21 -21.92 -19.42
C MET A 600 -8.23 -23.46 -19.34
N PRO A 601 -7.05 -24.10 -19.42
CA PRO A 601 -6.96 -25.54 -19.21
C PRO A 601 -7.24 -25.88 -17.73
N VAL A 602 -7.87 -27.02 -17.50
CA VAL A 602 -8.29 -27.47 -16.16
C VAL A 602 -7.36 -28.54 -15.59
N PHE A 603 -6.53 -29.19 -16.42
CA PHE A 603 -5.52 -30.15 -15.97
C PHE A 603 -4.11 -29.55 -15.80
N GLY A 604 -3.97 -28.22 -15.80
CA GLY A 604 -2.67 -27.56 -15.87
C GLY A 604 -2.18 -27.46 -17.31
N HIS A 605 -0.88 -27.64 -17.57
CA HIS A 605 -0.33 -27.55 -18.94
C HIS A 605 -0.09 -28.92 -19.62
N LEU A 606 -0.66 -29.99 -19.07
CA LEU A 606 -0.42 -31.36 -19.52
C LEU A 606 -0.75 -31.56 -21.01
N ASN A 607 -1.93 -31.09 -21.43
CA ASN A 607 -2.41 -31.23 -22.80
C ASN A 607 -2.26 -29.92 -23.61
N GLY A 608 -1.42 -29.00 -23.15
CA GLY A 608 -1.26 -27.68 -23.74
C GLY A 608 -1.76 -26.55 -22.85
N THR A 609 -1.78 -25.34 -23.40
CA THR A 609 -1.97 -24.09 -22.62
C THR A 609 -3.37 -23.50 -22.70
N ASN A 610 -4.34 -24.23 -23.26
CA ASN A 610 -5.73 -23.84 -23.39
C ASN A 610 -6.65 -25.05 -23.27
N ILE A 611 -7.95 -24.81 -23.09
CA ILE A 611 -8.94 -25.87 -22.83
C ILE A 611 -9.03 -26.93 -23.94
N ALA A 612 -8.66 -26.62 -25.20
CA ALA A 612 -8.80 -27.57 -26.31
C ALA A 612 -8.08 -28.89 -26.05
N GLY A 613 -6.91 -28.83 -25.39
CA GLY A 613 -6.14 -30.00 -25.02
C GLY A 613 -6.86 -30.94 -24.05
N ASP A 614 -7.73 -30.41 -23.19
CA ASP A 614 -8.41 -31.17 -22.15
C ASP A 614 -9.77 -31.71 -22.61
N LEU A 615 -10.34 -31.18 -23.69
CA LEU A 615 -11.70 -31.49 -24.13
C LEU A 615 -11.92 -32.99 -24.43
N ASP A 616 -10.97 -33.65 -25.07
CA ASP A 616 -11.10 -35.08 -25.40
C ASP A 616 -11.13 -35.95 -24.14
N ALA A 617 -10.27 -35.66 -23.16
CA ALA A 617 -10.25 -36.37 -21.90
C ALA A 617 -11.52 -36.10 -21.07
N LEU A 618 -12.02 -34.86 -21.06
CA LEU A 618 -13.29 -34.50 -20.41
C LEU A 618 -14.48 -35.23 -21.05
N LYS A 619 -14.51 -35.34 -22.38
CA LYS A 619 -15.53 -36.07 -23.14
C LYS A 619 -15.48 -37.57 -22.87
N GLN A 620 -14.29 -38.17 -22.84
CA GLN A 620 -14.12 -39.59 -22.48
C GLN A 620 -14.56 -39.87 -21.03
N ALA A 621 -14.31 -38.93 -20.12
CA ALA A 621 -14.79 -38.99 -18.74
C ALA A 621 -16.31 -38.73 -18.59
N LYS A 622 -17.03 -38.46 -19.70
CA LYS A 622 -18.47 -38.16 -19.74
C LYS A 622 -18.86 -36.95 -18.89
N ILE A 623 -17.97 -35.98 -18.75
CA ILE A 623 -18.23 -34.72 -18.05
C ILE A 623 -18.92 -33.77 -19.05
N LYS A 624 -20.07 -33.20 -18.67
CA LYS A 624 -20.70 -32.14 -19.48
C LYS A 624 -19.92 -30.84 -19.32
N VAL A 625 -19.44 -30.27 -20.42
CA VAL A 625 -18.60 -29.06 -20.39
C VAL A 625 -19.36 -27.86 -20.97
N GLY A 626 -19.24 -26.70 -20.33
CA GLY A 626 -19.62 -25.40 -20.89
C GLY A 626 -18.44 -24.44 -20.85
N LEU A 627 -18.36 -23.49 -21.78
CA LEU A 627 -17.28 -22.50 -21.85
C LEU A 627 -17.81 -21.11 -21.49
N LEU A 628 -17.09 -20.41 -20.60
CA LEU A 628 -17.43 -19.09 -20.11
C LEU A 628 -16.36 -18.06 -20.51
N ALA A 629 -16.80 -16.91 -21.04
CA ALA A 629 -15.95 -15.78 -21.36
C ALA A 629 -16.33 -14.53 -20.55
N HIS A 630 -15.32 -13.77 -20.14
CA HIS A 630 -15.40 -12.57 -19.32
C HIS A 630 -14.95 -11.30 -20.03
N GLY A 631 -14.04 -11.38 -21.01
CA GLY A 631 -13.53 -10.18 -21.66
C GLY A 631 -12.55 -10.43 -22.80
N SER A 632 -11.30 -9.99 -22.62
CA SER A 632 -10.28 -9.91 -23.66
C SER A 632 -9.73 -11.26 -24.13
N GLU A 633 -10.17 -12.37 -23.56
CA GLU A 633 -9.96 -13.71 -24.09
C GLU A 633 -10.86 -14.05 -25.28
N ILE A 634 -11.92 -13.26 -25.53
CA ILE A 634 -12.77 -13.40 -26.71
C ILE A 634 -13.03 -12.08 -27.46
N ARG A 635 -12.88 -10.92 -26.80
CA ARG A 635 -13.03 -9.59 -27.43
C ARG A 635 -11.91 -9.34 -28.44
N HIS A 636 -12.22 -9.42 -29.73
CA HIS A 636 -11.21 -9.34 -30.80
C HIS A 636 -10.68 -7.90 -30.95
N PRO A 637 -9.37 -7.64 -30.76
CA PRO A 637 -8.84 -6.28 -30.73
C PRO A 637 -9.09 -5.49 -32.02
N ALA A 638 -8.84 -6.08 -33.20
CA ALA A 638 -9.04 -5.40 -34.48
C ALA A 638 -10.53 -5.05 -34.72
N ASP A 639 -11.42 -6.01 -34.43
CA ASP A 639 -12.86 -5.83 -34.64
C ASP A 639 -13.42 -4.79 -33.67
N HIS A 640 -12.89 -4.77 -32.43
CA HIS A 640 -13.29 -3.80 -31.43
C HIS A 640 -12.80 -2.39 -31.77
N MET A 641 -11.59 -2.22 -32.30
CA MET A 641 -11.12 -0.92 -32.79
C MET A 641 -11.93 -0.45 -34.00
N ALA A 642 -12.36 -1.37 -34.86
CA ALA A 642 -13.23 -1.05 -36.00
C ALA A 642 -14.64 -0.62 -35.57
N ARG A 643 -15.19 -1.24 -34.51
CA ARG A 643 -16.52 -0.93 -33.94
C ARG A 643 -16.52 0.33 -33.06
N HIS A 644 -15.46 0.56 -32.30
CA HIS A 644 -15.42 1.56 -31.24
C HIS A 644 -14.27 2.57 -31.45
N PRO A 645 -14.57 3.84 -31.78
CA PRO A 645 -13.56 4.88 -31.97
C PRO A 645 -12.65 5.11 -30.75
N PHE A 646 -13.18 4.87 -29.55
CA PHE A 646 -12.46 5.02 -28.29
C PHE A 646 -11.95 3.68 -27.75
N SER A 647 -11.78 2.67 -28.59
CA SER A 647 -11.40 1.32 -28.16
C SER A 647 -10.23 1.32 -27.15
N LEU A 648 -10.38 0.54 -26.07
CA LEU A 648 -9.32 0.34 -25.08
C LEU A 648 -8.00 -0.17 -25.70
N PHE A 649 -8.05 -0.78 -26.89
CA PHE A 649 -6.86 -1.32 -27.55
C PHE A 649 -5.99 -0.23 -28.20
N HIS A 650 -6.51 0.98 -28.40
CA HIS A 650 -5.70 2.13 -28.81
C HIS A 650 -4.69 2.55 -27.72
N ASP A 651 -5.06 2.34 -26.45
CA ASP A 651 -4.24 2.71 -25.29
C ASP A 651 -3.50 1.50 -24.69
N ALA A 652 -3.55 0.34 -25.35
CA ALA A 652 -2.88 -0.86 -24.86
C ALA A 652 -1.35 -0.73 -24.94
N PRO A 653 -0.59 -1.15 -23.90
CA PRO A 653 0.86 -1.20 -23.96
C PRO A 653 1.39 -2.02 -25.14
N ASP A 654 2.59 -1.67 -25.61
CA ASP A 654 3.20 -2.24 -26.81
C ASP A 654 3.17 -3.78 -26.82
N GLY A 655 2.68 -4.32 -27.93
CA GLY A 655 2.57 -5.77 -28.16
C GLY A 655 1.43 -6.48 -27.43
N ILE A 656 0.72 -5.84 -26.49
CA ILE A 656 -0.41 -6.49 -25.78
C ILE A 656 -1.58 -6.77 -26.72
N ALA A 657 -1.98 -5.80 -27.56
CA ALA A 657 -3.10 -5.99 -28.49
C ALA A 657 -2.86 -7.18 -29.43
N LYS A 658 -1.65 -7.30 -29.99
CA LYS A 658 -1.27 -8.42 -30.87
C LYS A 658 -1.32 -9.78 -30.15
N LYS A 659 -0.84 -9.85 -28.90
CA LYS A 659 -0.90 -11.08 -28.09
C LYS A 659 -2.34 -11.49 -27.78
N LEU A 660 -3.19 -10.53 -27.41
CA LEU A 660 -4.60 -10.77 -27.15
C LEU A 660 -5.33 -11.22 -28.41
N GLN A 661 -5.05 -10.60 -29.55
CA GLN A 661 -5.64 -10.99 -30.83
C GLN A 661 -5.34 -12.47 -31.15
N ALA A 662 -4.08 -12.89 -31.07
CA ALA A 662 -3.72 -14.29 -31.29
C ALA A 662 -4.44 -15.25 -30.33
N LYS A 663 -4.60 -14.86 -29.06
CA LYS A 663 -5.36 -15.64 -28.07
C LYS A 663 -6.84 -15.74 -28.43
N VAL A 664 -7.46 -14.63 -28.83
CA VAL A 664 -8.87 -14.57 -29.21
C VAL A 664 -9.14 -15.43 -30.44
N GLU A 665 -8.29 -15.36 -31.46
CA GLU A 665 -8.43 -16.17 -32.68
C GLU A 665 -8.44 -17.67 -32.37
N VAL A 666 -7.57 -18.12 -31.45
CA VAL A 666 -7.57 -19.50 -30.94
C VAL A 666 -8.87 -19.82 -30.20
N ASN A 667 -9.29 -18.97 -29.26
CA ASN A 667 -10.50 -19.21 -28.46
C ASN A 667 -11.79 -19.19 -29.28
N LYS A 668 -11.91 -18.30 -30.29
CA LYS A 668 -13.05 -18.28 -31.23
C LYS A 668 -13.10 -19.57 -32.05
N ARG A 669 -11.96 -20.10 -32.48
CA ARG A 669 -11.89 -21.41 -33.15
C ARG A 669 -12.35 -22.53 -32.23
N ILE A 670 -11.86 -22.58 -30.99
CA ILE A 670 -12.30 -23.57 -29.98
C ILE A 670 -13.81 -23.49 -29.79
N ALA A 671 -14.36 -22.28 -29.62
CA ALA A 671 -15.79 -22.07 -29.43
C ALA A 671 -16.63 -22.56 -30.62
N ALA A 672 -16.16 -22.35 -31.85
CA ALA A 672 -16.84 -22.79 -33.07
C ALA A 672 -16.79 -24.31 -33.27
N GLU A 673 -15.66 -24.95 -32.93
CA GLU A 673 -15.41 -26.37 -33.22
C GLU A 673 -15.88 -27.30 -32.09
N ALA A 674 -15.89 -26.85 -30.83
CA ALA A 674 -16.13 -27.72 -29.69
C ALA A 674 -17.59 -28.21 -29.56
N GLY A 675 -18.56 -27.51 -30.18
CA GLY A 675 -19.98 -27.86 -30.08
C GLY A 675 -20.53 -27.81 -28.65
N LEU A 676 -19.90 -27.01 -27.78
CA LEU A 676 -20.26 -26.88 -26.36
C LEU A 676 -21.17 -25.67 -26.12
N PRO A 677 -21.98 -25.67 -25.04
CA PRO A 677 -22.64 -24.46 -24.58
C PRO A 677 -21.64 -23.34 -24.29
N LEU A 678 -21.92 -22.15 -24.84
CA LEU A 678 -21.08 -20.97 -24.72
C LEU A 678 -21.80 -19.90 -23.89
N TYR A 679 -21.04 -19.24 -23.02
CA TYR A 679 -21.55 -18.24 -22.11
C TYR A 679 -20.65 -17.00 -22.07
N VAL A 680 -21.24 -15.83 -21.89
CA VAL A 680 -20.51 -14.57 -21.77
C VAL A 680 -21.03 -13.74 -20.60
N THR A 681 -20.15 -13.08 -19.85
CA THR A 681 -20.59 -12.31 -18.66
C THR A 681 -21.02 -10.89 -18.93
N THR A 682 -20.52 -10.30 -20.01
CA THR A 682 -20.92 -8.95 -20.45
C THR A 682 -21.57 -9.01 -21.83
N PRO A 683 -22.61 -8.21 -22.10
CA PRO A 683 -23.40 -8.35 -23.32
C PRO A 683 -22.62 -8.04 -24.60
N ASP A 684 -21.60 -7.18 -24.54
CA ASP A 684 -20.76 -6.81 -25.69
C ASP A 684 -20.03 -8.00 -26.32
N LEU A 685 -19.76 -9.03 -25.51
CA LEU A 685 -19.07 -10.23 -26.00
C LEU A 685 -19.93 -11.07 -26.94
N LEU A 686 -21.24 -10.84 -26.99
CA LEU A 686 -22.14 -11.45 -27.99
C LEU A 686 -21.81 -10.98 -29.41
N GLU A 687 -21.19 -9.81 -29.58
CA GLU A 687 -20.75 -9.35 -30.90
C GLU A 687 -19.60 -10.20 -31.45
N ASP A 688 -18.73 -10.72 -30.56
CA ASP A 688 -17.63 -11.62 -30.90
C ASP A 688 -18.03 -13.11 -30.84
N LEU A 689 -19.03 -13.45 -30.03
CA LEU A 689 -19.51 -14.81 -29.76
C LEU A 689 -21.06 -14.89 -29.82
N PRO A 690 -21.68 -14.69 -31.00
CA PRO A 690 -23.13 -14.48 -31.13
C PRO A 690 -24.00 -15.70 -30.79
N THR A 691 -23.41 -16.90 -30.74
CA THR A 691 -24.11 -18.13 -30.33
C THR A 691 -24.09 -18.35 -28.81
N ALA A 692 -23.36 -17.52 -28.06
CA ALA A 692 -23.29 -17.61 -26.60
C ALA A 692 -24.56 -17.06 -25.93
N LYS A 693 -24.82 -17.54 -24.72
CA LYS A 693 -25.86 -16.99 -23.85
C LYS A 693 -25.25 -16.00 -22.86
N TRP A 694 -25.91 -14.87 -22.66
CA TRP A 694 -25.50 -13.91 -21.65
C TRP A 694 -25.82 -14.42 -20.24
N VAL A 695 -24.77 -14.55 -19.41
CA VAL A 695 -24.84 -14.92 -17.99
C VAL A 695 -24.28 -13.75 -17.17
N PRO A 696 -25.14 -12.80 -16.74
CA PRO A 696 -24.68 -11.53 -16.19
C PRO A 696 -23.70 -11.70 -15.03
N LEU A 697 -22.82 -10.70 -14.88
CA LEU A 697 -21.99 -10.54 -13.69
C LEU A 697 -22.84 -10.58 -12.42
N VAL A 698 -22.36 -11.21 -11.35
CA VAL A 698 -23.10 -11.35 -10.10
C VAL A 698 -22.40 -10.55 -8.98
N VAL A 699 -23.20 -9.82 -8.20
CA VAL A 699 -22.78 -9.10 -7.00
C VAL A 699 -23.78 -9.34 -5.86
N ASP A 700 -23.33 -9.18 -4.61
CA ASP A 700 -24.22 -9.23 -3.44
C ASP A 700 -25.01 -7.92 -3.30
N VAL A 701 -26.12 -7.81 -4.03
CA VAL A 701 -26.88 -6.56 -4.15
C VAL A 701 -27.27 -5.98 -2.80
N ASP A 702 -27.68 -6.82 -1.85
CA ASP A 702 -28.12 -6.35 -0.52
C ASP A 702 -26.97 -5.81 0.32
N LYS A 703 -25.74 -6.34 0.18
CA LYS A 703 -24.57 -5.76 0.87
C LYS A 703 -24.13 -4.43 0.27
N TRP A 704 -24.31 -4.22 -1.03
CA TRP A 704 -23.93 -2.97 -1.69
C TRP A 704 -24.99 -1.88 -1.52
N ALA A 705 -26.26 -2.25 -1.44
CA ALA A 705 -27.39 -1.33 -1.25
C ALA A 705 -27.17 -0.37 -0.08
N THR A 706 -27.65 0.85 -0.23
CA THR A 706 -27.56 1.89 0.79
C THR A 706 -28.75 2.85 0.69
N ASP A 707 -29.23 3.32 1.83
CA ASP A 707 -30.28 4.34 1.91
C ASP A 707 -29.73 5.77 1.80
N ARG A 708 -28.43 5.92 1.50
CA ARG A 708 -27.81 7.24 1.39
C ARG A 708 -28.35 7.97 0.15
N PRO A 709 -28.89 9.19 0.31
CA PRO A 709 -29.46 9.93 -0.79
C PRO A 709 -28.40 10.31 -1.82
N VAL A 710 -28.84 10.41 -3.07
CA VAL A 710 -28.03 10.73 -4.24
C VAL A 710 -28.26 12.20 -4.61
N MET A 711 -27.19 12.95 -4.84
CA MET A 711 -27.22 14.35 -5.30
C MET A 711 -27.77 15.39 -4.30
N GLU A 712 -27.79 15.08 -3.00
CA GLU A 712 -28.13 16.07 -1.96
C GLU A 712 -26.98 17.04 -1.65
N ARG A 713 -25.75 16.70 -2.04
CA ARG A 713 -24.59 17.55 -1.80
C ARG A 713 -24.62 18.77 -2.69
N LYS A 714 -24.29 19.93 -2.12
CA LYS A 714 -24.05 21.16 -2.90
C LYS A 714 -22.98 20.98 -3.98
N ARG A 715 -21.98 20.12 -3.71
CA ARG A 715 -20.97 19.67 -4.67
C ARG A 715 -21.05 18.14 -4.73
N PRO A 716 -21.59 17.55 -5.80
CA PRO A 716 -21.71 16.10 -5.93
C PRO A 716 -20.36 15.40 -5.88
N LEU A 717 -20.27 14.29 -5.14
CA LEU A 717 -19.10 13.44 -5.07
C LEU A 717 -19.11 12.45 -6.24
N VAL A 718 -18.19 12.65 -7.19
CA VAL A 718 -18.00 11.82 -8.38
C VAL A 718 -16.82 10.86 -8.16
N LEU A 719 -17.07 9.57 -8.27
CA LEU A 719 -16.09 8.51 -8.04
C LEU A 719 -15.68 7.84 -9.37
N HIS A 720 -14.38 7.66 -9.57
CA HIS A 720 -13.82 6.80 -10.62
C HIS A 720 -12.78 5.85 -10.02
N ALA A 721 -12.82 4.56 -10.35
CA ALA A 721 -11.94 3.55 -9.76
C ALA A 721 -11.33 2.60 -10.80
N PRO A 722 -10.22 2.97 -11.45
CA PRO A 722 -9.59 2.13 -12.45
C PRO A 722 -8.65 1.08 -11.83
N SER A 723 -8.85 -0.19 -12.16
CA SER A 723 -7.86 -1.25 -11.88
C SER A 723 -6.67 -1.20 -12.85
N LYS A 724 -6.93 -0.82 -14.11
CA LYS A 724 -5.94 -0.49 -15.13
C LYS A 724 -6.42 0.73 -15.90
N ARG A 725 -5.72 1.85 -15.77
CA ARG A 725 -6.09 3.14 -16.38
C ARG A 725 -6.40 3.04 -17.88
N TRP A 726 -5.54 2.37 -18.64
CA TRP A 726 -5.69 2.22 -20.10
C TRP A 726 -6.96 1.48 -20.52
N THR A 727 -7.40 0.48 -19.73
CA THR A 727 -8.64 -0.26 -20.03
C THR A 727 -9.91 0.53 -19.74
N LYS A 728 -9.82 1.59 -18.95
CA LYS A 728 -10.97 2.39 -18.51
C LYS A 728 -11.08 3.72 -19.25
N GLY A 729 -10.03 4.14 -19.96
CA GLY A 729 -9.93 5.47 -20.55
C GLY A 729 -9.68 6.56 -19.53
N THR A 730 -9.10 6.23 -18.37
CA THR A 730 -8.92 7.17 -17.25
C THR A 730 -8.21 8.44 -17.71
N ASP A 731 -7.08 8.31 -18.39
CA ASP A 731 -6.26 9.47 -18.76
C ASP A 731 -6.96 10.40 -19.78
N ARG A 732 -7.97 9.89 -20.51
CA ARG A 732 -8.79 10.69 -21.45
C ARG A 732 -9.81 11.57 -20.72
N ILE A 733 -10.32 11.13 -19.56
CA ILE A 733 -11.35 11.85 -18.79
C ILE A 733 -10.76 12.73 -17.68
N MET A 734 -9.53 12.44 -17.22
CA MET A 734 -8.88 13.15 -16.11
C MET A 734 -8.79 14.67 -16.30
N PRO A 735 -8.42 15.23 -17.47
CA PRO A 735 -8.35 16.68 -17.65
C PRO A 735 -9.68 17.39 -17.36
N LEU A 736 -10.78 16.83 -17.87
CA LEU A 736 -12.12 17.35 -17.64
C LEU A 736 -12.53 17.26 -16.17
N LEU A 737 -12.27 16.11 -15.52
CA LEU A 737 -12.68 15.90 -14.13
C LEU A 737 -11.91 16.78 -13.16
N THR A 738 -10.61 16.97 -13.39
CA THR A 738 -9.79 17.93 -12.63
C THR A 738 -10.30 19.36 -12.82
N GLU A 739 -10.60 19.78 -14.06
CA GLU A 739 -11.14 21.10 -14.33
C GLU A 739 -12.47 21.36 -13.59
N LEU A 740 -13.41 20.41 -13.65
CA LEU A 740 -14.71 20.53 -12.96
C LEU A 740 -14.55 20.49 -11.42
N HIS A 741 -13.56 19.74 -10.91
CA HIS A 741 -13.23 19.71 -9.49
C HIS A 741 -12.70 21.05 -9.00
N ASP A 742 -11.75 21.63 -9.71
CA ASP A 742 -11.08 22.88 -9.37
C ASP A 742 -12.02 24.08 -9.47
N LYS A 743 -12.93 24.06 -10.46
CA LYS A 743 -14.02 25.05 -10.58
C LYS A 743 -15.07 24.92 -9.48
N GLY A 744 -15.01 23.88 -8.65
CA GLY A 744 -15.95 23.66 -7.57
C GLY A 744 -17.29 23.06 -8.01
N VAL A 745 -17.41 22.58 -9.25
CA VAL A 745 -18.63 21.99 -9.80
C VAL A 745 -18.89 20.61 -9.20
N ILE A 746 -17.84 19.80 -9.07
CA ILE A 746 -17.88 18.46 -8.45
C ILE A 746 -16.81 18.30 -7.37
N GLU A 747 -16.99 17.34 -6.46
CA GLU A 747 -15.89 16.74 -5.70
C GLU A 747 -15.48 15.46 -6.44
N PHE A 748 -14.30 15.45 -7.06
CA PHE A 748 -13.82 14.27 -7.79
C PHE A 748 -12.93 13.42 -6.89
N ARG A 749 -13.15 12.11 -6.87
CA ARG A 749 -12.27 11.14 -6.22
C ARG A 749 -11.87 10.04 -7.18
N LEU A 750 -10.56 9.97 -7.42
CA LEU A 750 -9.91 8.85 -8.09
C LEU A 750 -9.50 7.82 -7.04
N ALA A 751 -10.01 6.60 -7.16
CA ALA A 751 -9.75 5.50 -6.25
C ALA A 751 -8.84 4.44 -6.90
N GLU A 752 -7.56 4.46 -6.53
CA GLU A 752 -6.55 3.55 -7.05
C GLU A 752 -5.79 2.85 -5.92
N GLY A 753 -5.48 1.57 -6.11
CA GLY A 753 -4.73 0.77 -5.13
C GLY A 753 -5.44 0.58 -3.78
N ILE A 754 -6.75 0.84 -3.72
CA ILE A 754 -7.53 0.70 -2.49
C ILE A 754 -7.99 -0.76 -2.27
N PRO A 755 -7.99 -1.26 -1.02
CA PRO A 755 -8.56 -2.57 -0.72
C PRO A 755 -10.03 -2.67 -1.12
N TRP A 756 -10.46 -3.82 -1.67
CA TRP A 756 -11.84 -4.02 -2.13
C TRP A 756 -12.89 -3.80 -1.02
N ALA A 757 -12.56 -4.13 0.24
CA ALA A 757 -13.44 -3.87 1.38
C ALA A 757 -13.71 -2.37 1.62
N GLU A 758 -12.78 -1.49 1.26
CA GLU A 758 -12.94 -0.03 1.36
C GLU A 758 -13.70 0.55 0.16
N MET A 759 -13.66 -0.14 -0.99
CA MET A 759 -14.40 0.25 -2.19
C MET A 759 -15.91 0.37 -1.92
N ARG A 760 -16.47 -0.56 -1.13
CA ARG A 760 -17.90 -0.55 -0.79
C ARG A 760 -18.33 0.71 -0.08
N GLU A 761 -17.60 1.11 0.95
CA GLU A 761 -17.91 2.34 1.70
C GLU A 761 -17.80 3.58 0.81
N LEU A 762 -16.80 3.63 -0.07
CA LEU A 762 -16.62 4.73 -1.02
C LEU A 762 -17.78 4.82 -2.01
N VAL A 763 -18.15 3.72 -2.65
CA VAL A 763 -19.28 3.64 -3.59
C VAL A 763 -20.58 4.02 -2.89
N GLN A 764 -20.87 3.48 -1.70
CA GLN A 764 -22.07 3.83 -0.94
C GLN A 764 -22.10 5.33 -0.57
N SER A 765 -20.94 5.95 -0.37
CA SER A 765 -20.84 7.35 0.01
C SER A 765 -20.93 8.35 -1.15
N CYS A 766 -20.65 7.94 -2.39
CA CYS A 766 -20.63 8.84 -3.54
C CYS A 766 -22.04 9.20 -4.05
N ASP A 767 -22.11 10.20 -4.93
CA ASP A 767 -23.33 10.63 -5.63
C ASP A 767 -23.38 10.08 -7.05
N LEU A 768 -22.24 9.97 -7.72
CA LEU A 768 -22.14 9.56 -9.12
C LEU A 768 -20.89 8.67 -9.32
N VAL A 769 -21.01 7.62 -10.13
CA VAL A 769 -19.88 6.76 -10.50
C VAL A 769 -19.57 6.88 -11.99
N LEU A 770 -18.29 7.00 -12.32
CA LEU A 770 -17.77 6.94 -13.68
C LEU A 770 -17.05 5.60 -13.88
N ASP A 771 -17.47 4.82 -14.88
CA ASP A 771 -16.77 3.59 -15.31
C ASP A 771 -16.36 3.70 -16.79
N GLN A 772 -15.71 2.66 -17.31
CA GLN A 772 -15.26 2.42 -18.69
C GLN A 772 -15.75 3.38 -19.78
N PHE A 773 -14.84 4.22 -20.29
CA PHE A 773 -15.09 5.10 -21.44
C PHE A 773 -14.55 4.56 -22.78
N THR A 774 -13.92 3.39 -22.76
CA THR A 774 -13.19 2.84 -23.92
C THR A 774 -13.64 1.44 -24.35
N THR A 775 -14.50 0.77 -23.56
CA THR A 775 -14.93 -0.61 -23.83
C THR A 775 -16.25 -0.72 -24.59
N GLY A 776 -17.15 0.27 -24.50
CA GLY A 776 -18.50 0.16 -25.07
C GLY A 776 -19.42 -0.78 -24.28
N SER A 777 -19.07 -1.08 -23.02
CA SER A 777 -19.73 -2.04 -22.13
C SER A 777 -19.47 -1.65 -20.66
N TYR A 778 -20.03 -2.42 -19.74
CA TYR A 778 -19.90 -2.21 -18.29
C TYR A 778 -19.31 -3.44 -17.58
N GLY A 779 -18.57 -3.22 -16.50
CA GLY A 779 -17.90 -4.27 -15.74
C GLY A 779 -18.43 -4.39 -14.31
N THR A 780 -17.78 -5.22 -13.48
CA THR A 780 -18.21 -5.49 -12.10
C THR A 780 -18.35 -4.22 -11.27
N PHE A 781 -17.44 -3.25 -11.41
CA PHE A 781 -17.50 -1.99 -10.67
C PHE A 781 -18.76 -1.16 -10.98
N ALA A 782 -19.20 -1.11 -12.24
CA ALA A 782 -20.47 -0.49 -12.60
C ALA A 782 -21.65 -1.22 -11.96
N VAL A 783 -21.61 -2.56 -11.92
CA VAL A 783 -22.66 -3.37 -11.28
C VAL A 783 -22.69 -3.16 -9.76
N GLU A 784 -21.53 -3.08 -9.10
CA GLU A 784 -21.40 -2.74 -7.67
C GLU A 784 -21.99 -1.34 -7.36
N ALA A 785 -21.74 -0.37 -8.24
CA ALA A 785 -22.32 0.97 -8.13
C ALA A 785 -23.84 0.97 -8.34
N MET A 786 -24.32 0.24 -9.35
CA MET A 786 -25.76 0.10 -9.58
C MET A 786 -26.46 -0.59 -8.40
N ALA A 787 -25.83 -1.64 -7.83
CA ALA A 787 -26.31 -2.33 -6.65
C ALA A 787 -26.32 -1.44 -5.38
N ALA A 788 -25.46 -0.41 -5.33
CA ALA A 788 -25.51 0.63 -4.29
C ALA A 788 -26.53 1.74 -4.58
N GLY A 789 -27.36 1.61 -5.62
CA GLY A 789 -28.32 2.62 -6.03
C GLY A 789 -27.68 3.89 -6.59
N LYS A 790 -26.45 3.82 -7.09
CA LYS A 790 -25.74 4.96 -7.65
C LYS A 790 -25.97 5.07 -9.15
N PRO A 791 -26.19 6.29 -9.68
CA PRO A 791 -26.15 6.54 -11.12
C PRO A 791 -24.74 6.28 -11.63
N VAL A 792 -24.66 5.59 -12.77
CA VAL A 792 -23.39 5.23 -13.41
C VAL A 792 -23.33 5.90 -14.78
N VAL A 793 -22.17 6.48 -15.09
CA VAL A 793 -21.84 7.02 -16.41
C VAL A 793 -20.69 6.20 -16.99
N ALA A 794 -20.88 5.71 -18.21
CA ALA A 794 -19.88 4.93 -18.95
C ALA A 794 -20.15 5.01 -20.46
N TYR A 795 -19.22 4.57 -21.31
CA TYR A 795 -19.51 4.42 -22.73
C TYR A 795 -20.24 3.09 -22.99
N ILE A 796 -21.49 3.16 -23.44
CA ILE A 796 -22.32 1.98 -23.76
C ILE A 796 -22.62 1.93 -25.26
N SER A 797 -22.24 0.83 -25.90
CA SER A 797 -22.49 0.57 -27.32
C SER A 797 -23.97 0.27 -27.61
N ASP A 798 -24.38 0.43 -28.86
CA ASP A 798 -25.76 0.12 -29.27
C ASP A 798 -26.07 -1.38 -29.20
N GLY A 799 -25.06 -2.25 -29.42
CA GLY A 799 -25.21 -3.69 -29.23
C GLY A 799 -25.51 -4.06 -27.76
N VAL A 800 -24.86 -3.42 -26.79
CA VAL A 800 -25.17 -3.61 -25.36
C VAL A 800 -26.57 -3.09 -25.01
N LYS A 801 -26.99 -1.95 -25.55
CA LYS A 801 -28.37 -1.44 -25.35
C LYS A 801 -29.40 -2.42 -25.89
N LEU A 802 -29.16 -2.98 -27.09
CA LEU A 802 -30.05 -3.96 -27.71
C LEU A 802 -30.09 -5.26 -26.91
N ALA A 803 -28.93 -5.77 -26.47
CA ALA A 803 -28.83 -7.00 -25.70
C ALA A 803 -29.47 -6.93 -24.30
N THR A 804 -29.79 -5.72 -23.83
CA THR A 804 -30.47 -5.46 -22.56
C THR A 804 -31.90 -4.93 -22.75
N ASP A 805 -32.45 -5.02 -23.97
CA ASP A 805 -33.77 -4.51 -24.35
C ASP A 805 -33.99 -3.02 -23.97
N GLY A 806 -32.91 -2.24 -23.93
CA GLY A 806 -32.93 -0.84 -23.51
C GLY A 806 -33.16 -0.61 -22.00
N ALA A 807 -33.20 -1.67 -21.19
CA ALA A 807 -33.46 -1.59 -19.76
C ALA A 807 -32.25 -1.08 -18.95
N LEU A 808 -31.04 -1.10 -19.52
CA LEU A 808 -29.80 -0.71 -18.83
C LEU A 808 -29.83 0.78 -18.41
N PRO A 809 -29.83 1.10 -17.09
CA PRO A 809 -29.96 2.47 -16.59
C PRO A 809 -28.62 3.22 -16.52
N ILE A 810 -27.62 2.81 -17.28
CA ILE A 810 -26.32 3.51 -17.36
C ILE A 810 -26.44 4.68 -18.33
N VAL A 811 -26.02 5.86 -17.89
CA VAL A 811 -26.00 7.06 -18.74
C VAL A 811 -24.79 6.97 -19.66
N SER A 812 -25.03 6.86 -20.96
CA SER A 812 -23.95 6.70 -21.92
C SER A 812 -23.21 8.00 -22.19
N ALA A 813 -21.87 8.01 -22.07
CA ALA A 813 -21.02 9.12 -22.46
C ALA A 813 -19.71 8.65 -23.08
N THR A 814 -19.19 9.40 -24.05
CA THR A 814 -17.82 9.24 -24.58
C THR A 814 -16.90 10.27 -23.90
N PRO A 815 -15.57 10.17 -24.04
CA PRO A 815 -14.66 11.22 -23.57
C PRO A 815 -15.04 12.62 -24.07
N ASP A 816 -15.55 12.72 -25.30
CA ASP A 816 -15.92 13.99 -25.94
C ASP A 816 -17.25 14.55 -25.42
N THR A 817 -18.22 13.70 -25.09
CA THR A 817 -19.55 14.12 -24.62
C THR A 817 -19.68 14.16 -23.10
N LEU A 818 -18.66 13.72 -22.37
CA LEU A 818 -18.72 13.57 -20.91
C LEU A 818 -19.04 14.88 -20.19
N ARG A 819 -18.57 16.04 -20.68
CA ARG A 819 -18.87 17.33 -20.07
C ARG A 819 -20.37 17.61 -20.06
N GLU A 820 -20.99 17.55 -21.24
CA GLU A 820 -22.42 17.83 -21.40
C GLU A 820 -23.26 16.87 -20.55
N VAL A 821 -22.89 15.58 -20.53
CA VAL A 821 -23.58 14.58 -19.71
C VAL A 821 -23.46 14.88 -18.22
N LEU A 822 -22.26 15.21 -17.73
CA LEU A 822 -22.07 15.56 -16.32
C LEU A 822 -22.82 16.83 -15.93
N GLU A 823 -22.74 17.87 -16.75
CA GLU A 823 -23.45 19.14 -16.51
C GLU A 823 -24.97 18.94 -16.51
N GLY A 824 -25.49 18.09 -17.41
CA GLY A 824 -26.91 17.72 -17.44
C GLY A 824 -27.36 16.96 -16.18
N LEU A 825 -26.58 15.97 -15.72
CA LEU A 825 -26.89 15.22 -14.50
C LEU A 825 -26.83 16.09 -13.25
N ILE A 826 -25.87 17.02 -13.20
CA ILE A 826 -25.74 17.98 -12.09
C ILE A 826 -26.86 19.02 -12.12
N GLY A 827 -27.32 19.40 -13.31
CA GLY A 827 -28.44 20.32 -13.53
C GLY A 827 -29.82 19.74 -13.19
N ASP A 828 -29.97 18.41 -13.17
CA ASP A 828 -31.20 17.70 -12.76
C ASP A 828 -30.92 16.67 -11.63
N PRO A 829 -30.74 17.13 -10.37
CA PRO A 829 -30.48 16.24 -9.24
C PRO A 829 -31.58 15.19 -9.02
N GLU A 830 -32.85 15.55 -9.22
CA GLU A 830 -33.97 14.62 -9.05
C GLU A 830 -34.01 13.55 -10.13
N GLY A 831 -33.76 13.92 -11.39
CA GLY A 831 -33.61 12.97 -12.50
C GLY A 831 -32.43 12.03 -12.27
N THR A 832 -31.30 12.57 -11.83
CA THR A 832 -30.12 11.77 -11.49
C THR A 832 -30.39 10.80 -10.35
N ALA A 833 -31.08 11.20 -9.29
CA ALA A 833 -31.49 10.29 -8.22
C ALA A 833 -32.44 9.18 -8.71
N ARG A 834 -33.38 9.49 -9.62
CA ARG A 834 -34.25 8.47 -10.25
C ARG A 834 -33.46 7.46 -11.08
N ILE A 835 -32.38 7.87 -11.74
CA ILE A 835 -31.47 6.94 -12.43
C ILE A 835 -30.83 5.98 -11.43
N GLY A 836 -30.35 6.48 -10.29
CA GLY A 836 -29.80 5.64 -9.21
C GLY A 836 -30.80 4.60 -8.68
N ALA A 837 -32.06 4.97 -8.51
CA ALA A 837 -33.12 4.02 -8.13
C ALA A 837 -33.35 2.93 -9.19
N LYS A 838 -33.39 3.29 -10.47
CA LYS A 838 -33.48 2.33 -11.58
C LYS A 838 -32.25 1.43 -11.66
N SER A 839 -31.07 1.94 -11.35
CA SER A 839 -29.83 1.15 -11.25
C SER A 839 -29.95 0.03 -10.23
N LEU A 840 -30.51 0.31 -9.04
CA LEU A 840 -30.72 -0.71 -8.01
C LEU A 840 -31.72 -1.78 -8.47
N GLU A 841 -32.82 -1.36 -9.11
CA GLU A 841 -33.82 -2.28 -9.67
C GLU A 841 -33.18 -3.21 -10.72
N PHE A 842 -32.46 -2.64 -11.68
CA PHE A 842 -31.75 -3.40 -12.71
C PHE A 842 -30.73 -4.37 -12.11
N ALA A 843 -29.96 -3.94 -11.10
CA ALA A 843 -29.03 -4.80 -10.39
C ALA A 843 -29.73 -5.97 -9.68
N ARG A 844 -30.90 -5.74 -9.06
CA ARG A 844 -31.69 -6.80 -8.43
C ARG A 844 -32.24 -7.80 -9.44
N THR A 845 -32.65 -7.34 -10.63
CA THR A 845 -33.21 -8.21 -11.67
C THR A 845 -32.15 -9.09 -12.34
N TYR A 846 -31.01 -8.50 -12.72
CA TYR A 846 -30.04 -9.18 -13.58
C TYR A 846 -28.77 -9.62 -12.86
N HIS A 847 -28.40 -8.97 -11.75
CA HIS A 847 -27.07 -9.08 -11.14
C HIS A 847 -27.04 -9.65 -9.72
N ASP A 848 -28.19 -10.03 -9.14
CA ASP A 848 -28.29 -10.73 -7.84
C ASP A 848 -27.96 -12.25 -7.92
N GLY A 849 -27.66 -12.72 -9.14
CA GLY A 849 -27.35 -14.11 -9.47
C GLY A 849 -28.54 -14.96 -9.88
N THR A 850 -29.77 -14.50 -9.67
CA THR A 850 -30.98 -15.27 -9.98
C THR A 850 -31.11 -15.51 -11.49
N TRP A 851 -30.92 -14.47 -12.29
CA TRP A 851 -30.91 -14.59 -13.76
C TRP A 851 -29.81 -15.53 -14.26
N THR A 852 -28.58 -15.33 -13.77
CA THR A 852 -27.41 -16.17 -14.12
C THR A 852 -27.67 -17.64 -13.84
N ALA A 853 -28.20 -17.99 -12.67
CA ALA A 853 -28.52 -19.37 -12.32
C ALA A 853 -29.66 -19.95 -13.17
N GLN A 854 -30.66 -19.14 -13.55
CA GLN A 854 -31.74 -19.57 -14.44
C GLN A 854 -31.22 -19.88 -15.85
N VAL A 855 -30.38 -19.02 -16.42
CA VAL A 855 -29.77 -19.24 -17.75
C VAL A 855 -28.91 -20.51 -17.75
N LEU A 856 -28.17 -20.77 -16.68
CA LEU A 856 -27.35 -21.97 -16.52
C LEU A 856 -28.16 -23.24 -16.21
N SER A 857 -29.43 -23.13 -15.84
CA SER A 857 -30.24 -24.28 -15.41
C SER A 857 -30.37 -25.36 -16.50
N ASP A 858 -30.46 -24.98 -17.77
CA ASP A 858 -30.56 -25.94 -18.88
C ASP A 858 -29.29 -26.77 -19.06
N PHE A 859 -28.13 -26.20 -18.77
CA PHE A 859 -26.86 -26.94 -18.80
C PHE A 859 -26.73 -27.92 -17.63
N LEU A 860 -27.39 -27.63 -16.50
CA LEU A 860 -27.33 -28.44 -15.29
C LEU A 860 -28.36 -29.59 -15.28
N LYS A 861 -29.35 -29.60 -16.18
CA LYS A 861 -30.34 -30.69 -16.34
C LYS A 861 -29.71 -31.90 -17.01
#